data_AF-A0A386WW97-F1
#
_entry.id   AF-A0A386WW97-F1
#
_cell.length_a   1.000
_cell.length_b   1.000
_cell.length_c   1.000
_cell.angle_alpha   90.00
_cell.angle_beta   90.00
_cell.angle_gamma   90.00
#
_symmetry.space_group_name_H-M   'P 1'
#
loop_
_entity.id
_entity.type
_entity.pdbx_description
1 polymer ?
#
loop_
_entity_poly.entity_id
_entity_poly.type
_entity_poly.pdbx_seq_one_letter_code
_entity_poly.pdbx_strand_id
1 'polypeptide(L)'
;MAGQQDGFALGVDLGTSNTVAVLRWPDGRTRPVLVDGHPILPSGVHADADGHLHVGRDAQRLAQADPAGYEPNPKRRVDEETVELGGRAYRPAELLAATLRAVADAAVAAVGMLPPAVVTHPAAWTPARRQVLHDALELAGWPAAAEHTLAGPIAPGTRLLREPVAAARYFTQVLRRPVPVGGSVAVFDFGGGTLDVAVLRNEGADPWGDSGFQLVATGGIPDLGGLDLDAALLGRLGELVGPVHPREWARLTAPASTAERRDRQQLWDNVRGAKEMLSRAMVAPVAVPGVEAAVPLSREDFERLAAPLLARAVTETREVTAAAGLRPEQLSGLFLVGGSTRVPLVARLLHAELGIAPTVLEQPEMPVAEGALTDLPLPRRSGRPAHPASAPPTPTRPEPAEPAPTPPGSAADATAATVPGGATRPNPTAPFGGADAAPAGPHGTLVADGPVGPTSPTRYDGTPLAGGPVPHPRYDGTPGAPGFVPPGAAPAAHYAGPGVPGMPPPPPGGGWPPAGPGPGVPGAPFSPAPGGVRPGGGRPRRGRWIALGAGLVVVAVAAAVLLWVFRDRHPALDFHTAELVRTVSAGDTRPDQMFTATLGERAYLVRSLPDDHLHVTAVEAATGKTVWEKRTDAAAQRWAGIRALPDGLLVLGDATGSGTPRVLAVLDGDSGKQRWQTDVGRDDTLYLGPDTIVRLDRTGERLVGLRLDDGRQRWERRNPRTEYGDARTKVVPVRTGAALDGPADAEGAPLAPWAGKADRLVQVGADRSVRVLDMRSGKVLKERGNMAGLDDPMAARDDRLYVAENDRGLRLLAYDLGGLGTPSVLYEAPEQGGRVKDLVTCGERRVCLLETPGSGADDTRVVAATEGEGTRQWPAPRAESLVPVGEHVLAGRDSPDAVTLFAPDGAVVMRDRDGVAVRLDAGNLLIFSETPSAYEDDRVLAGTAVDGKPVEMGQLKQIRSESCSWNTEMLVCGADKEFRLYRFAG
;
A
#
# COMPACT_ATOMS: atom_id res chain seq x y z
N MET A 1 -33.46 40.70 20.99
CA MET A 1 -32.24 40.03 20.47
C MET A 1 -31.89 38.77 21.28
N ALA A 2 -31.53 38.86 22.56
CA ALA A 2 -30.94 37.74 23.33
C ALA A 2 -31.73 36.42 23.49
N GLY A 3 -33.01 36.34 23.08
CA GLY A 3 -33.81 35.10 23.07
C GLY A 3 -34.11 34.55 21.67
N GLN A 4 -33.42 35.03 20.62
CA GLN A 4 -33.66 34.65 19.23
C GLN A 4 -32.76 33.49 18.75
N GLN A 5 -31.72 33.15 19.53
CA GLN A 5 -30.80 32.04 19.26
C GLN A 5 -31.26 30.70 19.88
N ASP A 6 -32.26 30.69 20.77
CA ASP A 6 -32.64 29.52 21.56
C ASP A 6 -33.05 28.31 20.69
N GLY A 7 -32.17 27.31 20.64
CA GLY A 7 -32.40 26.02 19.98
C GLY A 7 -31.92 25.90 18.53
N PHE A 8 -31.55 27.00 17.88
CA PHE A 8 -30.89 26.95 16.58
C PHE A 8 -29.44 26.49 16.71
N ALA A 9 -28.96 25.69 15.76
CA ALA A 9 -27.54 25.30 15.66
C ALA A 9 -27.15 25.00 14.20
N LEU A 10 -25.84 25.05 13.92
CA LEU A 10 -25.26 24.77 12.60
C LEU A 10 -24.09 23.78 12.72
N GLY A 11 -24.18 22.61 12.08
CA GLY A 11 -23.06 21.69 11.93
C GLY A 11 -22.45 21.84 10.53
N VAL A 12 -21.13 21.91 10.42
CA VAL A 12 -20.41 22.02 9.14
C VAL A 12 -19.32 20.97 9.05
N ASP A 13 -19.43 20.10 8.07
CA ASP A 13 -18.32 19.30 7.56
C ASP A 13 -17.57 20.10 6.49
N LEU A 14 -16.36 20.57 6.85
CA LEU A 14 -15.44 21.21 5.93
C LEU A 14 -14.60 20.13 5.24
N GLY A 15 -15.20 19.31 4.38
CA GLY A 15 -14.51 18.23 3.66
C GLY A 15 -13.52 18.72 2.59
N THR A 16 -12.67 17.80 2.11
CA THR A 16 -11.55 18.14 1.19
C THR A 16 -11.99 18.57 -0.20
N SER A 17 -13.07 17.98 -0.73
CA SER A 17 -13.60 18.24 -2.08
C SER A 17 -15.06 18.71 -2.07
N ASN A 18 -15.78 18.43 -0.98
CA ASN A 18 -17.15 18.88 -0.75
C ASN A 18 -17.28 19.33 0.72
N THR A 19 -18.00 20.42 0.93
CA THR A 19 -18.41 20.97 2.22
C THR A 19 -19.92 20.73 2.38
N VAL A 20 -20.32 20.25 3.55
CA VAL A 20 -21.73 19.97 3.88
C VAL A 20 -22.08 20.73 5.14
N ALA A 21 -23.22 21.41 5.15
CA ALA A 21 -23.69 22.16 6.30
C ALA A 21 -25.15 21.82 6.62
N VAL A 22 -25.48 21.66 7.90
CA VAL A 22 -26.81 21.26 8.38
C VAL A 22 -27.27 22.20 9.48
N LEU A 23 -28.41 22.82 9.27
CA LEU A 23 -29.11 23.61 10.28
C LEU A 23 -30.02 22.71 11.12
N ARG A 24 -30.10 22.99 12.41
CA ARG A 24 -31.15 22.49 13.30
C ARG A 24 -32.03 23.65 13.77
N TRP A 25 -33.34 23.42 13.78
CA TRP A 25 -34.35 24.35 14.29
C TRP A 25 -34.65 24.09 15.78
N PRO A 26 -35.25 25.06 16.50
CA PRO A 26 -35.60 24.91 17.93
C PRO A 26 -36.60 23.80 18.25
N ASP A 27 -37.29 23.25 17.25
CA ASP A 27 -38.16 22.07 17.38
C ASP A 27 -37.40 20.73 17.20
N GLY A 28 -36.09 20.78 16.97
CA GLY A 28 -35.20 19.64 16.80
C GLY A 28 -35.09 19.10 15.37
N ARG A 29 -35.86 19.63 14.40
CA ARG A 29 -35.71 19.21 13.00
C ARG A 29 -34.36 19.68 12.44
N THR A 30 -33.69 18.81 11.70
CA THR A 30 -32.49 19.11 10.90
C THR A 30 -32.83 19.27 9.42
N ARG A 31 -32.09 20.13 8.70
CA ARG A 31 -32.12 20.24 7.23
C ARG A 31 -30.75 20.69 6.71
N PRO A 32 -30.29 20.21 5.55
CA PRO A 32 -29.13 20.79 4.88
C PRO A 32 -29.31 22.29 4.61
N VAL A 33 -28.22 23.05 4.73
CA VAL A 33 -28.09 24.39 4.17
C VAL A 33 -27.98 24.24 2.65
N LEU A 34 -28.65 25.10 1.89
CA LEU A 34 -28.59 25.09 0.43
C LEU A 34 -27.73 26.25 -0.06
N VAL A 35 -26.51 25.94 -0.51
CA VAL A 35 -25.64 26.89 -1.23
C VAL A 35 -25.81 26.64 -2.73
N ASP A 36 -26.01 27.69 -3.52
CA ASP A 36 -26.41 27.61 -4.93
C ASP A 36 -27.70 26.77 -5.16
N GLY A 37 -28.54 26.61 -4.14
CA GLY A 37 -29.70 25.72 -4.15
C GLY A 37 -29.41 24.22 -3.90
N HIS A 38 -28.16 23.86 -3.59
CA HIS A 38 -27.70 22.47 -3.42
C HIS A 38 -27.23 22.18 -1.98
N PRO A 39 -27.47 20.95 -1.46
CA PRO A 39 -27.12 20.57 -0.07
C PRO A 39 -25.65 20.16 0.11
N ILE A 40 -24.89 20.08 -0.98
CA ILE A 40 -23.47 19.74 -1.01
C ILE A 40 -22.78 20.83 -1.82
N LEU A 41 -21.88 21.57 -1.17
CA LEU A 41 -21.09 22.66 -1.74
C LEU A 41 -19.73 22.11 -2.18
N PRO A 42 -19.34 22.15 -3.46
CA PRO A 42 -17.97 21.83 -3.85
C PRO A 42 -16.97 22.75 -3.13
N SER A 43 -15.93 22.20 -2.50
CA SER A 43 -15.01 22.98 -1.67
C SER A 43 -14.00 23.83 -2.47
N GLY A 44 -13.94 23.63 -3.78
CA GLY A 44 -13.00 24.32 -4.67
C GLY A 44 -13.30 25.82 -4.85
N VAL A 45 -12.24 26.59 -5.07
CA VAL A 45 -12.25 28.06 -5.08
C VAL A 45 -11.62 28.56 -6.37
N HIS A 46 -12.24 29.58 -6.99
CA HIS A 46 -11.76 30.21 -8.22
C HIS A 46 -11.50 31.71 -8.00
N ALA A 47 -10.26 32.16 -8.19
CA ALA A 47 -9.91 33.58 -8.24
C ALA A 47 -10.19 34.16 -9.63
N ASP A 48 -10.98 35.23 -9.72
CA ASP A 48 -11.15 35.99 -10.98
C ASP A 48 -10.03 37.03 -11.21
N ALA A 49 -10.11 37.74 -12.34
CA ALA A 49 -9.09 38.70 -12.74
C ALA A 49 -8.92 39.89 -11.78
N ASP A 50 -10.03 40.36 -11.17
CA ASP A 50 -10.00 41.41 -10.14
C ASP A 50 -9.45 40.87 -8.81
N GLY A 51 -9.54 39.55 -8.62
CA GLY A 51 -8.97 38.78 -7.52
C GLY A 51 -10.00 38.33 -6.50
N HIS A 52 -11.29 38.38 -6.85
CA HIS A 52 -12.39 37.92 -6.01
C HIS A 52 -12.49 36.39 -6.06
N LEU A 53 -12.73 35.79 -4.89
CA LEU A 53 -12.78 34.34 -4.71
C LEU A 53 -14.22 33.84 -4.81
N HIS A 54 -14.53 33.22 -5.94
CA HIS A 54 -15.77 32.47 -6.15
C HIS A 54 -15.62 31.06 -5.58
N VAL A 55 -16.70 30.43 -5.14
CA VAL A 55 -16.69 29.07 -4.56
C VAL A 55 -17.76 28.18 -5.19
N GLY A 56 -17.76 26.89 -4.85
CA GLY A 56 -18.88 26.01 -5.16
C GLY A 56 -19.09 25.73 -6.64
N ARG A 57 -20.35 25.80 -7.08
CA ARG A 57 -20.73 25.47 -8.47
C ARG A 57 -20.38 26.60 -9.44
N ASP A 58 -20.31 27.83 -8.95
CA ASP A 58 -19.91 28.98 -9.75
C ASP A 58 -18.38 29.01 -9.92
N ALA A 59 -17.60 28.63 -8.90
CA ALA A 59 -16.16 28.37 -9.09
C ALA A 59 -15.89 27.25 -10.12
N GLN A 60 -16.62 26.13 -10.05
CA GLN A 60 -16.53 25.06 -11.04
C GLN A 60 -16.90 25.53 -12.46
N ARG A 61 -17.91 26.39 -12.60
CA ARG A 61 -18.30 26.96 -13.91
C ARG A 61 -17.25 27.92 -14.45
N LEU A 62 -16.64 28.73 -13.60
CA LEU A 62 -15.55 29.63 -13.98
C LEU A 62 -14.28 28.85 -14.36
N ALA A 63 -13.95 27.76 -13.64
CA ALA A 63 -12.84 26.88 -13.97
C ALA A 63 -12.96 26.21 -15.36
N GLN A 64 -14.18 26.03 -15.87
CA GLN A 64 -14.41 25.58 -17.26
C GLN A 64 -14.03 26.65 -18.31
N ALA A 65 -13.90 27.92 -17.92
CA ALA A 65 -13.45 29.02 -18.77
C ALA A 65 -11.98 29.38 -18.51
N ASP A 66 -11.53 29.41 -17.25
CA ASP A 66 -10.14 29.59 -16.85
C ASP A 66 -9.71 28.59 -15.75
N PRO A 67 -9.10 27.46 -16.13
CA PRO A 67 -8.56 26.49 -15.17
C PRO A 67 -7.35 27.01 -14.38
N ALA A 68 -6.73 28.14 -14.74
CA ALA A 68 -5.57 28.68 -14.03
C ALA A 68 -5.96 29.47 -12.77
N GLY A 69 -7.22 29.90 -12.64
CA GLY A 69 -7.76 30.56 -11.45
C GLY A 69 -8.22 29.61 -10.35
N TYR A 70 -8.17 28.28 -10.53
CA TYR A 70 -8.93 27.31 -9.73
C TYR A 70 -8.09 26.34 -8.88
N GLU A 71 -8.35 26.31 -7.56
CA GLU A 71 -7.93 25.23 -6.66
C GLU A 71 -9.14 24.34 -6.29
N PRO A 72 -9.21 23.08 -6.76
CA PRO A 72 -10.33 22.19 -6.47
C PRO A 72 -10.43 21.66 -5.03
N ASN A 73 -9.35 21.66 -4.25
CA ASN A 73 -9.25 21.03 -2.92
C ASN A 73 -8.42 21.88 -1.93
N PRO A 74 -8.82 23.12 -1.57
CA PRO A 74 -8.02 24.03 -0.75
C PRO A 74 -7.63 23.45 0.63
N LYS A 75 -8.42 22.52 1.19
CA LYS A 75 -8.10 21.81 2.44
C LYS A 75 -6.81 20.95 2.34
N ARG A 76 -6.37 20.53 1.15
CA ARG A 76 -5.05 19.89 0.96
C ARG A 76 -3.89 20.88 1.09
N ARG A 77 -4.11 22.17 0.81
CA ARG A 77 -3.05 23.20 0.73
C ARG A 77 -2.70 23.83 2.08
N VAL A 78 -3.28 23.34 3.19
CA VAL A 78 -3.22 23.99 4.53
C VAL A 78 -1.84 24.05 5.19
N ASP A 79 -0.85 23.33 4.66
CA ASP A 79 0.54 23.39 5.13
C ASP A 79 1.40 24.38 4.34
N GLU A 80 0.86 25.00 3.28
CA GLU A 80 1.59 25.92 2.39
C GLU A 80 1.43 27.38 2.85
N GLU A 81 2.46 28.20 2.63
CA GLU A 81 2.39 29.64 2.94
C GLU A 81 1.39 30.35 2.03
N THR A 82 1.40 30.04 0.72
CA THR A 82 0.47 30.59 -0.28
C THR A 82 0.18 29.59 -1.40
N VAL A 83 -0.95 29.80 -2.08
CA VAL A 83 -1.41 29.09 -3.27
C VAL A 83 -1.57 30.10 -4.40
N GLU A 84 -0.93 29.84 -5.54
CA GLU A 84 -1.03 30.67 -6.75
C GLU A 84 -2.31 30.37 -7.55
N LEU A 85 -3.18 31.36 -7.67
CA LEU A 85 -4.40 31.32 -8.50
C LEU A 85 -4.40 32.50 -9.48
N GLY A 86 -4.47 32.22 -10.79
CA GLY A 86 -4.48 33.26 -11.83
C GLY A 86 -3.20 34.12 -11.90
N GLY A 87 -2.09 33.67 -11.28
CA GLY A 87 -0.87 34.46 -11.10
C GLY A 87 -0.92 35.43 -9.92
N ARG A 88 -1.71 35.12 -8.89
CA ARG A 88 -1.83 35.85 -7.63
C ARG A 88 -1.77 34.86 -6.46
N ALA A 89 -0.89 35.13 -5.50
CA ALA A 89 -0.76 34.34 -4.28
C ALA A 89 -1.88 34.63 -3.26
N TYR A 90 -2.49 33.58 -2.71
CA TYR A 90 -3.49 33.61 -1.63
C TYR A 90 -3.06 32.68 -0.49
N ARG A 91 -3.25 33.05 0.78
CA ARG A 91 -3.02 32.09 1.88
C ARG A 91 -4.13 31.02 1.90
N PRO A 92 -3.86 29.77 2.32
CA PRO A 92 -4.89 28.73 2.43
C PRO A 92 -6.09 29.14 3.31
N ALA A 93 -5.85 29.93 4.36
CA ALA A 93 -6.89 30.48 5.21
C ALA A 93 -7.90 31.36 4.44
N GLU A 94 -7.46 32.09 3.41
CA GLU A 94 -8.33 32.97 2.61
C GLU A 94 -9.21 32.16 1.64
N LEU A 95 -8.68 31.05 1.10
CA LEU A 95 -9.44 30.12 0.28
C LEU A 95 -10.52 29.40 1.12
N LEU A 96 -10.16 28.90 2.30
CA LEU A 96 -11.12 28.28 3.22
C LEU A 96 -12.15 29.30 3.74
N ALA A 97 -11.75 30.55 3.98
CA ALA A 97 -12.65 31.62 4.41
C ALA A 97 -13.74 31.94 3.37
N ALA A 98 -13.42 31.87 2.07
CA ALA A 98 -14.41 32.06 1.02
C ALA A 98 -15.52 30.99 1.10
N THR A 99 -15.15 29.71 1.26
CA THR A 99 -16.09 28.60 1.38
C THR A 99 -16.92 28.68 2.67
N LEU A 100 -16.27 29.00 3.81
CA LEU A 100 -16.93 29.18 5.10
C LEU A 100 -17.86 30.40 5.13
N ARG A 101 -17.55 31.47 4.38
CA ARG A 101 -18.41 32.64 4.23
C ARG A 101 -19.68 32.30 3.45
N ALA A 102 -19.58 31.58 2.33
CA ALA A 102 -20.76 31.15 1.57
C ALA A 102 -21.71 30.26 2.40
N VAL A 103 -21.16 29.40 3.27
CA VAL A 103 -21.96 28.62 4.25
C VAL A 103 -22.65 29.53 5.28
N ALA A 104 -21.95 30.54 5.80
CA ALA A 104 -22.53 31.50 6.74
C ALA A 104 -23.62 32.37 6.09
N ASP A 105 -23.38 32.92 4.90
CA ASP A 105 -24.35 33.74 4.17
C ASP A 105 -25.61 32.94 3.84
N ALA A 106 -25.49 31.67 3.43
CA ALA A 106 -26.62 30.78 3.21
C ALA A 106 -27.37 30.41 4.51
N ALA A 107 -26.68 30.26 5.64
CA ALA A 107 -27.31 30.06 6.94
C ALA A 107 -28.06 31.32 7.41
N VAL A 108 -27.45 32.50 7.25
CA VAL A 108 -28.07 33.81 7.53
C VAL A 108 -29.30 34.03 6.65
N ALA A 109 -29.25 33.69 5.36
CA ALA A 109 -30.41 33.75 4.47
C ALA A 109 -31.53 32.78 4.87
N ALA A 110 -31.20 31.63 5.47
CA ALA A 110 -32.17 30.61 5.87
C ALA A 110 -32.86 30.89 7.21
N VAL A 111 -32.20 31.53 8.19
CA VAL A 111 -32.75 31.77 9.55
C VAL A 111 -32.62 33.20 10.09
N GLY A 112 -32.07 34.14 9.32
CA GLY A 112 -31.92 35.56 9.67
C GLY A 112 -30.72 35.90 10.57
N MET A 113 -29.86 34.93 10.86
CA MET A 113 -28.66 35.06 11.70
C MET A 113 -27.71 33.88 11.43
N LEU A 114 -26.44 34.00 11.82
CA LEU A 114 -25.53 32.86 11.94
C LEU A 114 -25.76 32.18 13.31
N PRO A 115 -26.19 30.91 13.39
CA PRO A 115 -26.40 30.22 14.67
C PRO A 115 -25.09 29.88 15.39
N PRO A 116 -25.14 29.50 16.69
CA PRO A 116 -24.06 28.76 17.33
C PRO A 116 -23.72 27.51 16.51
N ALA A 117 -22.43 27.26 16.31
CA ALA A 117 -21.98 26.35 15.26
C ALA A 117 -20.85 25.41 15.68
N VAL A 118 -20.73 24.29 14.94
CA VAL A 118 -19.67 23.29 15.11
C VAL A 118 -19.09 22.99 13.72
N VAL A 119 -17.80 23.27 13.55
CA VAL A 119 -17.06 23.06 12.29
C VAL A 119 -16.07 21.92 12.50
N THR A 120 -16.03 20.95 11.60
CA THR A 120 -15.20 19.76 11.79
C THR A 120 -13.83 19.87 11.12
N HIS A 121 -12.87 19.09 11.66
CA HIS A 121 -11.52 18.94 11.11
C HIS A 121 -11.00 17.49 11.27
N PRO A 122 -10.01 17.04 10.47
CA PRO A 122 -9.46 15.69 10.58
C PRO A 122 -8.78 15.43 11.92
N ALA A 123 -8.83 14.20 12.41
CA ALA A 123 -8.32 13.85 13.74
C ALA A 123 -6.81 14.08 13.90
N ALA A 124 -6.04 13.85 12.83
CA ALA A 124 -4.58 14.02 12.80
C ALA A 124 -4.11 15.49 12.66
N TRP A 125 -5.01 16.49 12.66
CA TRP A 125 -4.61 17.89 12.47
C TRP A 125 -3.85 18.48 13.67
N THR A 126 -2.59 18.84 13.39
CA THR A 126 -1.70 19.58 14.29
C THR A 126 -2.32 20.91 14.74
N PRO A 127 -1.84 21.51 15.85
CA PRO A 127 -2.27 22.85 16.26
C PRO A 127 -2.09 23.91 15.14
N ALA A 128 -1.05 23.78 14.31
CA ALA A 128 -0.81 24.68 13.18
C ALA A 128 -1.91 24.60 12.12
N ARG A 129 -2.31 23.39 11.66
CA ARG A 129 -3.43 23.24 10.70
C ARG A 129 -4.75 23.73 11.28
N ARG A 130 -4.98 23.53 12.59
CA ARG A 130 -6.16 24.12 13.28
C ARG A 130 -6.09 25.64 13.35
N GLN A 131 -4.92 26.26 13.53
CA GLN A 131 -4.78 27.71 13.47
C GLN A 131 -5.20 28.27 12.09
N VAL A 132 -4.82 27.63 10.99
CA VAL A 132 -5.27 28.01 9.63
C VAL A 132 -6.80 27.98 9.51
N LEU A 133 -7.50 27.08 10.22
CA LEU A 133 -8.96 27.05 10.29
C LEU A 133 -9.55 28.13 11.22
N HIS A 134 -8.92 28.43 12.35
CA HIS A 134 -9.30 29.57 13.20
C HIS A 134 -9.19 30.90 12.43
N ASP A 135 -8.06 31.12 11.74
CA ASP A 135 -7.84 32.26 10.85
C ASP A 135 -8.90 32.33 9.74
N ALA A 136 -9.23 31.18 9.11
CA ALA A 136 -10.25 31.12 8.06
C ALA A 136 -11.66 31.46 8.57
N LEU A 137 -11.99 31.08 9.81
CA LEU A 137 -13.27 31.42 10.44
C LEU A 137 -13.36 32.91 10.79
N GLU A 138 -12.29 33.51 11.31
CA GLU A 138 -12.21 34.97 11.54
C GLU A 138 -12.35 35.74 10.22
N LEU A 139 -11.58 35.35 9.18
CA LEU A 139 -11.67 35.93 7.84
C LEU A 139 -13.05 35.72 7.18
N ALA A 140 -13.76 34.65 7.52
CA ALA A 140 -15.14 34.41 7.07
C ALA A 140 -16.19 35.22 7.86
N GLY A 141 -15.82 35.88 8.96
CA GLY A 141 -16.72 36.68 9.81
C GLY A 141 -17.49 35.87 10.85
N TRP A 142 -17.01 34.67 11.20
CA TRP A 142 -17.64 33.81 12.20
C TRP A 142 -17.29 34.26 13.63
N PRO A 143 -18.14 33.95 14.64
CA PRO A 143 -17.75 34.08 16.04
C PRO A 143 -16.48 33.26 16.32
N ALA A 144 -15.56 33.82 17.12
CA ALA A 144 -14.30 33.17 17.49
C ALA A 144 -14.53 31.72 17.98
N ALA A 145 -13.74 30.78 17.43
CA ALA A 145 -13.96 29.37 17.64
C ALA A 145 -13.21 28.83 18.87
N ALA A 146 -13.86 27.96 19.62
CA ALA A 146 -13.26 27.23 20.74
C ALA A 146 -13.02 25.76 20.36
N GLU A 147 -11.88 25.19 20.77
CA GLU A 147 -11.66 23.75 20.73
C GLU A 147 -12.72 23.02 21.58
N HIS A 148 -13.23 21.86 21.14
CA HIS A 148 -14.09 21.04 21.98
C HIS A 148 -13.33 20.52 23.21
N THR A 149 -13.74 20.95 24.41
CA THR A 149 -13.35 20.36 25.68
C THR A 149 -14.45 19.46 26.25
N LEU A 150 -14.06 18.32 26.83
CA LEU A 150 -14.94 17.41 27.57
C LEU A 150 -15.36 17.97 28.96
N ALA A 151 -14.83 19.13 29.35
CA ALA A 151 -15.12 19.78 30.63
C ALA A 151 -15.12 21.31 30.47
N GLY A 152 -16.03 21.98 31.19
CA GLY A 152 -16.24 23.43 31.15
C GLY A 152 -17.63 23.82 30.60
N PRO A 153 -18.15 25.02 30.92
CA PRO A 153 -19.42 25.49 30.36
C PRO A 153 -19.31 25.77 28.86
N ILE A 154 -20.38 25.48 28.10
CA ILE A 154 -20.43 25.75 26.66
C ILE A 154 -20.41 27.27 26.43
N ALA A 155 -19.35 27.78 25.83
CA ALA A 155 -19.28 29.18 25.40
C ALA A 155 -20.19 29.41 24.17
N PRO A 156 -20.94 30.52 24.11
CA PRO A 156 -21.75 30.85 22.94
C PRO A 156 -20.85 31.32 21.78
N GLY A 157 -20.83 30.56 20.68
CA GLY A 157 -20.00 30.86 19.51
C GLY A 157 -19.84 29.68 18.57
N THR A 158 -18.66 29.58 17.97
CA THR A 158 -18.24 28.47 17.09
C THR A 158 -17.42 27.45 17.89
N ARG A 159 -17.53 26.15 17.58
CA ARG A 159 -16.70 25.08 18.14
C ARG A 159 -15.97 24.31 17.05
N LEU A 160 -14.75 23.83 17.33
CA LEU A 160 -14.06 22.85 16.50
C LEU A 160 -14.21 21.43 17.06
N LEU A 161 -14.54 20.47 16.18
CA LEU A 161 -14.74 19.07 16.54
C LEU A 161 -14.01 18.13 15.55
N ARG A 162 -13.47 17.01 16.04
CA ARG A 162 -12.84 16.01 15.16
C ARG A 162 -13.89 15.26 14.33
N GLU A 163 -13.68 15.19 13.02
CA GLU A 163 -14.53 14.48 12.04
C GLU A 163 -14.98 13.08 12.50
N PRO A 164 -14.08 12.16 12.93
CA PRO A 164 -14.51 10.84 13.39
C PRO A 164 -15.26 10.83 14.73
N VAL A 165 -15.11 11.86 15.58
CA VAL A 165 -15.93 12.02 16.80
C VAL A 165 -17.36 12.43 16.43
N ALA A 166 -17.50 13.32 15.45
CA ALA A 166 -18.80 13.69 14.88
C ALA A 166 -19.48 12.47 14.25
N ALA A 167 -18.76 11.74 13.38
CA ALA A 167 -19.26 10.50 12.78
C ALA A 167 -19.71 9.47 13.83
N ALA A 168 -18.89 9.16 14.84
CA ALA A 168 -19.26 8.22 15.90
C ALA A 168 -20.54 8.63 16.63
N ARG A 169 -20.68 9.91 16.99
CA ARG A 169 -21.92 10.45 17.61
C ARG A 169 -23.12 10.38 16.66
N TYR A 170 -22.96 10.56 15.35
CA TYR A 170 -24.04 10.35 14.38
C TYR A 170 -24.56 8.90 14.39
N PHE A 171 -23.67 7.91 14.26
CA PHE A 171 -24.09 6.50 14.24
C PHE A 171 -24.77 6.07 15.56
N THR A 172 -24.31 6.55 16.71
CA THR A 172 -24.88 6.13 18.00
C THR A 172 -26.10 6.92 18.44
N GLN A 173 -26.15 8.24 18.18
CA GLN A 173 -27.22 9.11 18.68
C GLN A 173 -28.31 9.37 17.63
N VAL A 174 -27.93 9.65 16.38
CA VAL A 174 -28.89 9.96 15.29
C VAL A 174 -29.45 8.67 14.69
N LEU A 175 -28.58 7.73 14.29
CA LEU A 175 -28.99 6.41 13.79
C LEU A 175 -29.28 5.39 14.89
N ARG A 176 -29.15 5.77 16.17
CA ARG A 176 -29.52 4.99 17.36
C ARG A 176 -28.92 3.57 17.38
N ARG A 177 -27.64 3.44 17.01
CA ARG A 177 -26.86 2.19 17.16
C ARG A 177 -26.06 2.25 18.47
N PRO A 178 -26.61 1.76 19.60
CA PRO A 178 -25.94 1.92 20.90
C PRO A 178 -24.63 1.14 20.96
N VAL A 179 -23.54 1.84 21.24
CA VAL A 179 -22.26 1.25 21.64
C VAL A 179 -22.24 1.20 23.17
N PRO A 180 -21.96 0.05 23.82
CA PRO A 180 -21.83 -0.02 25.27
C PRO A 180 -20.76 0.94 25.82
N VAL A 181 -20.85 1.31 27.10
CA VAL A 181 -19.76 2.05 27.77
C VAL A 181 -18.53 1.15 27.86
N GLY A 182 -17.35 1.68 27.53
CA GLY A 182 -16.12 0.92 27.29
C GLY A 182 -16.05 0.23 25.91
N GLY A 183 -17.17 0.12 25.20
CA GLY A 183 -17.24 -0.36 23.83
C GLY A 183 -16.51 0.58 22.87
N SER A 184 -15.83 0.03 21.87
CA SER A 184 -15.02 0.79 20.91
C SER A 184 -15.50 0.56 19.47
N VAL A 185 -15.40 1.57 18.62
CA VAL A 185 -15.81 1.56 17.20
C VAL A 185 -14.71 2.10 16.32
N ALA A 186 -14.63 1.63 15.08
CA ALA A 186 -13.78 2.20 14.05
C ALA A 186 -14.60 3.08 13.10
N VAL A 187 -14.12 4.28 12.83
CA VAL A 187 -14.59 5.15 11.74
C VAL A 187 -13.54 5.09 10.62
N PHE A 188 -14.01 4.85 9.41
CA PHE A 188 -13.24 4.81 8.17
C PHE A 188 -13.79 5.93 7.28
N ASP A 189 -13.07 7.05 7.22
CA ASP A 189 -13.39 8.16 6.32
C ASP A 189 -12.56 8.02 5.05
N PHE A 190 -13.23 7.75 3.93
CA PHE A 190 -12.59 7.67 2.62
C PHE A 190 -13.12 8.79 1.74
N GLY A 191 -12.45 9.94 1.88
CA GLY A 191 -12.84 11.20 1.26
C GLY A 191 -12.40 11.34 -0.20
N GLY A 192 -12.37 12.59 -0.67
CA GLY A 192 -11.88 12.92 -2.01
C GLY A 192 -10.36 12.87 -2.15
N GLY A 193 -9.61 13.12 -1.07
CA GLY A 193 -8.14 13.18 -1.11
C GLY A 193 -7.40 12.36 -0.05
N THR A 194 -8.04 12.02 1.07
CA THR A 194 -7.39 11.23 2.12
C THR A 194 -8.26 10.05 2.52
N LEU A 195 -7.59 9.05 3.08
CA LEU A 195 -8.17 8.06 3.95
C LEU A 195 -7.77 8.44 5.37
N ASP A 196 -8.74 8.59 6.25
CA ASP A 196 -8.52 8.84 7.68
C ASP A 196 -9.24 7.73 8.47
N VAL A 197 -8.50 7.00 9.32
CA VAL A 197 -9.05 5.92 10.15
C VAL A 197 -8.88 6.25 11.62
N ALA A 198 -9.95 6.07 12.40
CA ALA A 198 -9.95 6.40 13.82
C ALA A 198 -10.70 5.35 14.63
N VAL A 199 -10.10 4.87 15.72
CA VAL A 199 -10.78 4.04 16.72
C VAL A 199 -11.14 4.89 17.92
N LEU A 200 -12.43 4.85 18.29
CA LEU A 200 -12.99 5.65 19.37
C LEU A 200 -13.68 4.75 20.40
N ARG A 201 -13.50 5.07 21.68
CA ARG A 201 -14.15 4.39 22.81
C ARG A 201 -15.27 5.26 23.36
N ASN A 202 -16.41 4.64 23.65
CA ASN A 202 -17.50 5.29 24.35
C ASN A 202 -17.20 5.31 25.86
N GLU A 203 -16.76 6.46 26.38
CA GLU A 203 -16.49 6.65 27.81
C GLU A 203 -17.77 6.89 28.63
N GLY A 204 -18.94 6.83 27.98
CA GLY A 204 -20.25 6.95 28.60
C GLY A 204 -20.88 8.31 28.37
N ALA A 205 -21.68 8.78 29.33
CA ALA A 205 -22.29 10.10 29.27
C ALA A 205 -21.26 11.19 29.55
N ASP A 206 -21.11 12.14 28.65
CA ASP A 206 -20.42 13.40 28.90
C ASP A 206 -21.20 14.26 29.93
N PRO A 207 -20.66 15.38 30.43
CA PRO A 207 -21.32 16.20 31.47
C PRO A 207 -22.71 16.74 31.12
N TRP A 208 -23.13 16.67 29.85
CA TRP A 208 -24.45 17.10 29.40
C TRP A 208 -25.45 15.94 29.34
N GLY A 209 -24.96 14.71 29.14
CA GLY A 209 -25.73 13.46 29.19
C GLY A 209 -25.66 12.62 27.90
N ASP A 210 -24.87 13.05 26.93
CA ASP A 210 -24.78 12.44 25.59
C ASP A 210 -23.51 11.58 25.45
N SER A 211 -23.45 10.69 24.47
CA SER A 211 -22.32 9.74 24.36
C SER A 211 -21.00 10.45 24.03
N GLY A 212 -20.07 10.44 24.99
CA GLY A 212 -18.72 10.95 24.87
C GLY A 212 -17.79 9.92 24.23
N PHE A 213 -17.26 10.25 23.06
CA PHE A 213 -16.29 9.41 22.35
C PHE A 213 -14.87 9.93 22.52
N GLN A 214 -14.03 9.18 23.24
CA GLN A 214 -12.60 9.41 23.28
C GLN A 214 -11.94 8.76 22.06
N LEU A 215 -11.07 9.51 21.39
CA LEU A 215 -10.18 8.97 20.35
C LEU A 215 -9.09 8.13 21.04
N VAL A 216 -8.95 6.86 20.65
CA VAL A 216 -7.97 5.92 21.23
C VAL A 216 -6.76 5.77 20.33
N ALA A 217 -7.00 5.58 19.03
CA ALA A 217 -5.97 5.54 17.99
C ALA A 217 -6.48 6.24 16.73
N THR A 218 -5.55 6.77 15.94
CA THR A 218 -5.84 7.37 14.64
C THR A 218 -4.68 7.11 13.69
N GLY A 219 -4.99 6.90 12.42
CA GLY A 219 -4.04 6.80 11.32
C GLY A 219 -4.71 7.28 10.04
N GLY A 220 -4.08 7.05 8.90
CA GLY A 220 -4.58 7.49 7.61
C GLY A 220 -3.50 7.63 6.55
N ILE A 221 -3.94 7.57 5.29
CA ILE A 221 -3.09 7.56 4.10
C ILE A 221 -3.32 8.86 3.31
N PRO A 222 -2.35 9.81 3.31
CA PRO A 222 -2.52 11.12 2.65
C PRO A 222 -2.60 11.08 1.12
N ASP A 223 -2.10 10.02 0.48
CA ASP A 223 -2.09 9.78 -0.97
C ASP A 223 -3.15 8.73 -1.41
N LEU A 224 -4.27 8.66 -0.68
CA LEU A 224 -5.33 7.68 -0.97
C LEU A 224 -6.72 8.26 -0.73
N GLY A 225 -7.27 8.91 -1.75
CA GLY A 225 -8.67 9.33 -1.79
C GLY A 225 -9.34 9.01 -3.12
N GLY A 226 -10.53 9.59 -3.31
CA GLY A 226 -11.27 9.52 -4.57
C GLY A 226 -10.50 10.05 -5.79
N LEU A 227 -9.56 10.98 -5.62
CA LEU A 227 -8.71 11.53 -6.68
C LEU A 227 -7.67 10.52 -7.19
N ASP A 228 -7.16 9.65 -6.31
CA ASP A 228 -6.15 8.65 -6.66
C ASP A 228 -6.81 7.47 -7.40
N LEU A 229 -8.09 7.20 -7.08
CA LEU A 229 -8.98 6.36 -7.88
C LEU A 229 -9.31 6.98 -9.26
N ASP A 230 -9.48 8.31 -9.34
CA ASP A 230 -9.64 9.01 -10.63
C ASP A 230 -8.35 8.91 -11.46
N ALA A 231 -7.18 9.08 -10.84
CA ALA A 231 -5.88 8.96 -11.51
C ALA A 231 -5.64 7.55 -12.08
N ALA A 232 -5.99 6.49 -11.32
CA ALA A 232 -5.89 5.11 -11.79
C ALA A 232 -6.79 4.83 -13.02
N LEU A 233 -8.01 5.39 -13.02
CA LEU A 233 -8.93 5.32 -14.17
C LEU A 233 -8.44 6.15 -15.37
N LEU A 234 -7.83 7.31 -15.12
CA LEU A 234 -7.20 8.14 -16.15
C LEU A 234 -6.01 7.42 -16.81
N GLY A 235 -5.20 6.71 -16.03
CA GLY A 235 -4.12 5.85 -16.55
C GLY A 235 -4.65 4.78 -17.51
N ARG A 236 -5.69 4.04 -17.10
CA ARG A 236 -6.38 3.06 -17.94
C ARG A 236 -7.02 3.68 -19.20
N LEU A 237 -7.57 4.88 -19.09
CA LEU A 237 -8.07 5.62 -20.24
C LEU A 237 -6.94 5.97 -21.22
N GLY A 238 -5.74 6.28 -20.71
CA GLY A 238 -4.53 6.49 -21.51
C GLY A 238 -4.04 5.24 -22.24
N GLU A 239 -4.15 4.05 -21.65
CA GLU A 239 -3.87 2.77 -22.33
C GLU A 239 -4.80 2.55 -23.54
N LEU A 240 -6.06 2.96 -23.41
CA LEU A 240 -7.08 2.77 -24.45
C LEU A 240 -7.03 3.86 -25.55
N VAL A 241 -6.77 5.11 -25.16
CA VAL A 241 -6.79 6.27 -26.07
C VAL A 241 -5.42 6.55 -26.67
N GLY A 242 -4.36 6.53 -25.87
CA GLY A 242 -3.01 6.97 -26.27
C GLY A 242 -2.47 6.28 -27.53
N PRO A 243 -2.62 4.95 -27.72
CA PRO A 243 -2.18 4.27 -28.93
C PRO A 243 -2.97 4.62 -30.20
N VAL A 244 -4.21 5.12 -30.06
CA VAL A 244 -5.15 5.36 -31.17
C VAL A 244 -5.23 6.85 -31.52
N HIS A 245 -5.23 7.71 -30.51
CA HIS A 245 -5.32 9.17 -30.59
C HIS A 245 -4.12 9.84 -29.85
N PRO A 246 -2.86 9.57 -30.26
CA PRO A 246 -1.68 10.01 -29.52
C PRO A 246 -1.52 11.52 -29.45
N ARG A 247 -2.02 12.27 -30.44
CA ARG A 247 -1.94 13.75 -30.47
C ARG A 247 -2.97 14.39 -29.55
N GLU A 248 -4.08 13.74 -29.32
CA GLU A 248 -5.19 14.20 -28.49
C GLU A 248 -4.81 13.91 -27.03
N TRP A 249 -4.38 12.68 -26.75
CA TRP A 249 -3.88 12.28 -25.43
C TRP A 249 -2.67 13.10 -24.96
N ALA A 250 -1.70 13.36 -25.83
CA ALA A 250 -0.53 14.19 -25.48
C ALA A 250 -0.92 15.63 -25.06
N ARG A 251 -1.94 16.22 -25.71
CA ARG A 251 -2.44 17.56 -25.37
C ARG A 251 -3.20 17.60 -24.04
N LEU A 252 -3.91 16.52 -23.71
CA LEU A 252 -4.63 16.36 -22.44
C LEU A 252 -3.68 16.13 -21.26
N THR A 253 -2.57 15.42 -21.47
CA THR A 253 -1.55 15.15 -20.45
C THR A 253 -0.57 16.32 -20.26
N ALA A 254 -0.15 16.98 -21.34
CA ALA A 254 0.81 18.09 -21.33
C ALA A 254 0.25 19.36 -22.01
N PRO A 255 -0.76 20.03 -21.40
CA PRO A 255 -1.45 21.17 -22.01
C PRO A 255 -0.62 22.47 -21.98
N ALA A 256 -0.25 22.98 -23.16
CA ALA A 256 0.50 24.23 -23.29
C ALA A 256 -0.43 25.47 -23.23
N SER A 257 -1.59 25.39 -23.89
CA SER A 257 -2.55 26.49 -24.01
C SER A 257 -3.68 26.44 -22.96
N THR A 258 -4.37 27.56 -22.77
CA THR A 258 -5.58 27.60 -21.92
C THR A 258 -6.72 26.76 -22.51
N ALA A 259 -6.76 26.56 -23.83
CA ALA A 259 -7.70 25.62 -24.44
C ALA A 259 -7.45 24.19 -23.95
N GLU A 260 -6.21 23.70 -24.10
CA GLU A 260 -5.83 22.34 -23.68
C GLU A 260 -5.92 22.14 -22.16
N ARG A 261 -5.73 23.21 -21.35
CA ARG A 261 -6.00 23.16 -19.90
C ARG A 261 -7.48 22.94 -19.59
N ARG A 262 -8.41 23.53 -20.36
CA ARG A 262 -9.86 23.27 -20.21
C ARG A 262 -10.22 21.86 -20.64
N ASP A 263 -9.64 21.40 -21.75
CA ASP A 263 -9.83 20.03 -22.24
C ASP A 263 -9.36 19.01 -21.18
N ARG A 264 -8.18 19.24 -20.58
CA ARG A 264 -7.69 18.45 -19.44
C ARG A 264 -8.67 18.50 -18.25
N GLN A 265 -9.14 19.66 -17.84
CA GLN A 265 -10.09 19.77 -16.72
C GLN A 265 -11.38 18.98 -16.99
N GLN A 266 -11.94 19.12 -18.20
CA GLN A 266 -13.12 18.38 -18.64
C GLN A 266 -12.88 16.86 -18.61
N LEU A 267 -11.69 16.40 -19.01
CA LEU A 267 -11.32 14.99 -18.94
C LEU A 267 -11.31 14.45 -17.50
N TRP A 268 -10.74 15.19 -16.54
CA TRP A 268 -10.72 14.79 -15.12
C TRP A 268 -12.14 14.73 -14.54
N ASP A 269 -13.01 15.69 -14.86
CA ASP A 269 -14.39 15.68 -14.40
C ASP A 269 -15.21 14.55 -15.05
N ASN A 270 -14.96 14.22 -16.32
CA ASN A 270 -15.56 13.07 -17.01
C ASN A 270 -15.10 11.73 -16.41
N VAL A 271 -13.82 11.60 -16.05
CA VAL A 271 -13.29 10.41 -15.37
C VAL A 271 -13.90 10.24 -13.98
N ARG A 272 -14.05 11.33 -13.20
CA ARG A 272 -14.75 11.30 -11.91
C ARG A 272 -16.21 10.88 -12.05
N GLY A 273 -16.93 11.45 -13.03
CA GLY A 273 -18.29 11.05 -13.35
C GLY A 273 -18.40 9.56 -13.70
N ALA A 274 -17.43 9.01 -14.42
CA ALA A 274 -17.36 7.59 -14.73
C ALA A 274 -17.06 6.72 -13.49
N LYS A 275 -16.12 7.10 -12.61
CA LYS A 275 -15.88 6.43 -11.32
C LYS A 275 -17.16 6.34 -10.50
N GLU A 276 -17.86 7.47 -10.35
CA GLU A 276 -19.11 7.54 -9.59
C GLU A 276 -20.24 6.74 -10.25
N MET A 277 -20.31 6.72 -11.58
CA MET A 277 -21.25 5.89 -12.33
C MET A 277 -20.94 4.40 -12.15
N LEU A 278 -19.67 3.98 -12.19
CA LEU A 278 -19.25 2.59 -12.01
C LEU A 278 -19.52 2.05 -10.60
N SER A 279 -19.64 2.89 -9.57
CA SER A 279 -20.17 2.45 -8.27
C SER A 279 -21.63 1.95 -8.34
N ARG A 280 -22.42 2.40 -9.33
CA ARG A 280 -23.84 2.02 -9.53
C ARG A 280 -24.12 1.15 -10.76
N ALA A 281 -23.29 1.24 -11.79
CA ALA A 281 -23.42 0.54 -13.07
C ALA A 281 -22.26 -0.46 -13.31
N MET A 282 -22.36 -1.27 -14.36
CA MET A 282 -21.29 -2.19 -14.80
C MET A 282 -20.36 -1.59 -15.86
N VAL A 283 -20.80 -0.53 -16.55
CA VAL A 283 -20.05 0.20 -17.59
C VAL A 283 -20.36 1.69 -17.47
N ALA A 284 -19.39 2.55 -17.71
CA ALA A 284 -19.56 4.00 -17.83
C ALA A 284 -18.84 4.52 -19.09
N PRO A 285 -19.49 5.35 -19.93
CA PRO A 285 -18.84 5.99 -21.07
C PRO A 285 -18.08 7.25 -20.63
N VAL A 286 -16.82 7.38 -21.03
CA VAL A 286 -16.00 8.58 -20.82
C VAL A 286 -15.88 9.37 -22.13
N ALA A 287 -16.37 10.61 -22.15
CA ALA A 287 -16.08 11.52 -23.25
C ALA A 287 -14.64 12.05 -23.10
N VAL A 288 -13.85 11.95 -24.17
CA VAL A 288 -12.44 12.38 -24.21
C VAL A 288 -12.31 13.52 -25.22
N PRO A 289 -11.88 14.73 -24.82
CA PRO A 289 -11.82 15.86 -25.76
C PRO A 289 -10.90 15.56 -26.95
N GLY A 290 -11.38 15.90 -28.16
CA GLY A 290 -10.70 15.56 -29.42
C GLY A 290 -10.98 14.15 -29.95
N VAL A 291 -11.71 13.30 -29.22
CA VAL A 291 -12.13 11.95 -29.66
C VAL A 291 -13.66 11.94 -29.86
N GLU A 292 -14.12 11.52 -31.04
CA GLU A 292 -15.57 11.55 -31.39
C GLU A 292 -16.41 10.52 -30.61
N ALA A 293 -15.84 9.36 -30.29
CA ALA A 293 -16.52 8.28 -29.59
C ALA A 293 -16.16 8.27 -28.10
N ALA A 294 -17.16 8.16 -27.23
CA ALA A 294 -16.94 7.97 -25.80
C ALA A 294 -16.36 6.56 -25.51
N VAL A 295 -15.33 6.51 -24.68
CA VAL A 295 -14.61 5.27 -24.35
C VAL A 295 -15.33 4.55 -23.20
N PRO A 296 -15.76 3.28 -23.37
CA PRO A 296 -16.37 2.53 -22.28
C PRO A 296 -15.31 2.03 -21.30
N LEU A 297 -15.45 2.38 -20.02
CA LEU A 297 -14.75 1.75 -18.90
C LEU A 297 -15.71 0.80 -18.17
N SER A 298 -15.24 -0.38 -17.76
CA SER A 298 -16.06 -1.34 -17.00
C SER A 298 -15.84 -1.24 -15.49
N ARG A 299 -16.79 -1.74 -14.71
CA ARG A 299 -16.63 -1.93 -13.26
C ARG A 299 -15.46 -2.87 -12.96
N GLU A 300 -15.24 -3.88 -13.80
CA GLU A 300 -14.14 -4.83 -13.63
C GLU A 300 -12.77 -4.16 -13.85
N ASP A 301 -12.65 -3.25 -14.82
CA ASP A 301 -11.46 -2.39 -14.96
C ASP A 301 -11.25 -1.56 -13.68
N PHE A 302 -12.29 -0.87 -13.23
CA PHE A 302 -12.20 -0.01 -12.04
C PHE A 302 -11.84 -0.80 -10.77
N GLU A 303 -12.52 -1.90 -10.49
CA GLU A 303 -12.27 -2.71 -9.29
C GLU A 303 -10.88 -3.36 -9.33
N ARG A 304 -10.39 -3.78 -10.51
CA ARG A 304 -9.02 -4.29 -10.68
C ARG A 304 -7.94 -3.22 -10.43
N LEU A 305 -8.20 -1.97 -10.83
CA LEU A 305 -7.29 -0.83 -10.61
C LEU A 305 -7.36 -0.32 -9.17
N ALA A 306 -8.54 -0.35 -8.55
CA ALA A 306 -8.75 0.08 -7.17
C ALA A 306 -8.24 -0.93 -6.15
N ALA A 307 -8.27 -2.24 -6.44
CA ALA A 307 -7.87 -3.31 -5.51
C ALA A 307 -6.53 -3.07 -4.76
N PRO A 308 -5.39 -2.75 -5.41
CA PRO A 308 -4.13 -2.50 -4.69
C PRO A 308 -4.17 -1.23 -3.82
N LEU A 309 -4.92 -0.21 -4.23
CA LEU A 309 -5.10 1.02 -3.44
C LEU A 309 -5.98 0.74 -2.21
N LEU A 310 -7.06 -0.03 -2.37
CA LEU A 310 -7.95 -0.41 -1.27
C LEU A 310 -7.33 -1.46 -0.34
N ALA A 311 -6.39 -2.28 -0.80
CA ALA A 311 -5.62 -3.16 0.07
C ALA A 311 -4.84 -2.36 1.13
N ARG A 312 -4.17 -1.26 0.73
CA ARG A 312 -3.53 -0.32 1.67
C ARG A 312 -4.51 0.19 2.73
N ALA A 313 -5.73 0.57 2.31
CA ALA A 313 -6.77 1.08 3.22
C ALA A 313 -7.23 0.03 4.26
N VAL A 314 -7.30 -1.24 3.85
CA VAL A 314 -7.68 -2.35 4.73
C VAL A 314 -6.56 -2.66 5.72
N THR A 315 -5.30 -2.62 5.28
CA THR A 315 -4.11 -2.75 6.13
C THR A 315 -4.06 -1.65 7.20
N GLU A 316 -4.15 -0.38 6.80
CA GLU A 316 -4.25 0.77 7.72
C GLU A 316 -5.38 0.58 8.75
N THR A 317 -6.54 0.07 8.32
CA THR A 317 -7.66 -0.19 9.23
C THR A 317 -7.37 -1.28 10.25
N ARG A 318 -6.59 -2.31 9.88
CA ARG A 318 -6.10 -3.35 10.80
C ARG A 318 -5.10 -2.76 11.78
N GLU A 319 -4.15 -1.95 11.30
CA GLU A 319 -3.07 -1.35 12.08
C GLU A 319 -3.58 -0.35 13.11
N VAL A 320 -4.46 0.59 12.72
CA VAL A 320 -5.09 1.53 13.67
C VAL A 320 -5.98 0.80 14.69
N THR A 321 -6.57 -0.34 14.32
CA THR A 321 -7.30 -1.20 15.27
C THR A 321 -6.36 -1.87 16.28
N ALA A 322 -5.21 -2.40 15.82
CA ALA A 322 -4.18 -2.98 16.68
C ALA A 322 -3.55 -1.93 17.62
N ALA A 323 -3.25 -0.74 17.12
CA ALA A 323 -2.74 0.40 17.89
C ALA A 323 -3.71 0.86 19.00
N ALA A 324 -5.03 0.63 18.84
CA ALA A 324 -6.02 0.86 19.89
C ALA A 324 -6.04 -0.22 21.00
N GLY A 325 -5.18 -1.25 20.88
CA GLY A 325 -5.14 -2.41 21.76
C GLY A 325 -6.25 -3.44 21.48
N LEU A 326 -6.79 -3.48 20.26
CA LEU A 326 -7.96 -4.28 19.89
C LEU A 326 -7.68 -5.19 18.69
N ARG A 327 -8.42 -6.30 18.61
CA ARG A 327 -8.64 -7.03 17.34
C ARG A 327 -9.94 -6.56 16.68
N PRO A 328 -10.11 -6.71 15.35
CA PRO A 328 -11.32 -6.30 14.64
C PRO A 328 -12.64 -6.86 15.21
N GLU A 329 -12.63 -8.10 15.70
CA GLU A 329 -13.81 -8.76 16.30
C GLU A 329 -14.24 -8.14 17.65
N GLN A 330 -13.41 -7.29 18.24
CA GLN A 330 -13.71 -6.57 19.49
C GLN A 330 -14.33 -5.19 19.22
N LEU A 331 -14.38 -4.74 17.97
CA LEU A 331 -15.07 -3.51 17.59
C LEU A 331 -16.59 -3.72 17.64
N SER A 332 -17.30 -2.82 18.32
CA SER A 332 -18.77 -2.76 18.35
C SER A 332 -19.38 -2.29 17.02
N GLY A 333 -18.54 -1.86 16.07
CA GLY A 333 -18.94 -1.39 14.75
C GLY A 333 -17.74 -0.86 13.95
N LEU A 334 -17.77 -1.08 12.64
CA LEU A 334 -16.97 -0.37 11.64
C LEU A 334 -17.91 0.51 10.83
N PHE A 335 -17.64 1.80 10.76
CA PHE A 335 -18.53 2.83 10.24
C PHE A 335 -17.89 3.55 9.06
N LEU A 336 -18.54 3.54 7.89
CA LEU A 336 -18.02 4.14 6.66
C LEU A 336 -18.59 5.55 6.45
N VAL A 337 -17.72 6.54 6.26
CA VAL A 337 -18.06 7.93 5.93
C VAL A 337 -17.15 8.45 4.81
N GLY A 338 -17.49 9.59 4.20
CA GLY A 338 -16.77 10.11 3.03
C GLY A 338 -17.23 9.46 1.71
N GLY A 339 -17.26 10.27 0.65
CA GLY A 339 -17.94 9.92 -0.61
C GLY A 339 -17.39 8.69 -1.35
N SER A 340 -16.11 8.36 -1.19
CA SER A 340 -15.45 7.25 -1.89
C SER A 340 -15.82 5.88 -1.30
N THR A 341 -16.39 5.83 -0.09
CA THR A 341 -16.92 4.58 0.51
C THR A 341 -18.09 3.97 -0.27
N ARG A 342 -18.73 4.72 -1.19
CA ARG A 342 -19.75 4.18 -2.10
C ARG A 342 -19.21 3.18 -3.13
N VAL A 343 -17.89 3.09 -3.32
CA VAL A 343 -17.26 2.09 -4.20
C VAL A 343 -17.49 0.69 -3.60
N PRO A 344 -18.29 -0.21 -4.22
CA PRO A 344 -18.73 -1.45 -3.55
C PRO A 344 -17.62 -2.46 -3.23
N LEU A 345 -16.41 -2.26 -3.78
CA LEU A 345 -15.23 -3.04 -3.41
C LEU A 345 -14.70 -2.68 -2.01
N VAL A 346 -14.85 -1.42 -1.55
CA VAL A 346 -14.37 -0.94 -0.24
C VAL A 346 -14.99 -1.76 0.90
N ALA A 347 -16.33 -1.79 0.95
CA ALA A 347 -17.05 -2.54 1.98
C ALA A 347 -16.82 -4.06 1.89
N ARG A 348 -16.59 -4.60 0.69
CA ARG A 348 -16.28 -6.04 0.50
C ARG A 348 -14.91 -6.42 1.03
N LEU A 349 -13.87 -5.65 0.72
CA LEU A 349 -12.50 -5.94 1.17
C LEU A 349 -12.36 -5.76 2.68
N LEU A 350 -12.92 -4.67 3.24
CA LEU A 350 -12.97 -4.47 4.68
C LEU A 350 -13.70 -5.62 5.39
N HIS A 351 -14.83 -6.10 4.85
CA HIS A 351 -15.54 -7.24 5.45
C HIS A 351 -14.75 -8.54 5.36
N ALA A 352 -14.15 -8.84 4.20
CA ALA A 352 -13.42 -10.08 3.96
C ALA A 352 -12.17 -10.24 4.85
N GLU A 353 -11.43 -9.15 5.08
CA GLU A 353 -10.16 -9.19 5.82
C GLU A 353 -10.28 -8.89 7.32
N LEU A 354 -11.31 -8.13 7.73
CA LEU A 354 -11.52 -7.73 9.12
C LEU A 354 -12.65 -8.50 9.81
N GLY A 355 -13.42 -9.32 9.09
CA GLY A 355 -14.53 -10.14 9.59
C GLY A 355 -15.78 -9.36 10.04
N ILE A 356 -15.62 -8.12 10.49
CA ILE A 356 -16.71 -7.20 10.85
C ILE A 356 -17.45 -6.71 9.61
N ALA A 357 -18.78 -6.58 9.68
CA ALA A 357 -19.59 -6.03 8.59
C ALA A 357 -19.59 -4.49 8.64
N PRO A 358 -19.06 -3.79 7.62
CA PRO A 358 -19.03 -2.32 7.63
C PRO A 358 -20.44 -1.74 7.49
N THR A 359 -20.73 -0.68 8.27
CA THR A 359 -21.95 0.09 8.10
C THR A 359 -21.76 1.10 6.97
N VAL A 360 -22.35 0.80 5.81
CA VAL A 360 -22.45 1.71 4.66
C VAL A 360 -23.69 2.60 4.83
N LEU A 361 -23.62 3.83 4.31
CA LEU A 361 -24.72 4.79 4.26
C LEU A 361 -25.04 5.18 2.81
N GLU A 362 -26.25 5.69 2.58
CA GLU A 362 -26.68 6.21 1.27
C GLU A 362 -26.03 7.56 0.95
N GLN A 363 -25.88 8.40 1.97
CA GLN A 363 -25.30 9.75 1.93
C GLN A 363 -24.14 9.89 2.95
N PRO A 364 -22.99 9.20 2.74
CA PRO A 364 -21.83 9.21 3.63
C PRO A 364 -21.15 10.58 3.83
N GLU A 365 -21.59 11.65 3.16
CA GLU A 365 -21.16 13.04 3.40
C GLU A 365 -22.00 13.78 4.46
N MET A 366 -23.24 13.36 4.71
CA MET A 366 -24.09 13.91 5.77
C MET A 366 -23.68 13.59 7.23
N PRO A 367 -23.18 12.39 7.60
CA PRO A 367 -22.96 11.99 9.00
C PRO A 367 -22.03 12.90 9.81
N VAL A 368 -21.02 13.51 9.18
CA VAL A 368 -20.07 14.38 9.90
C VAL A 368 -20.76 15.68 10.31
N ALA A 369 -21.47 16.34 9.40
CA ALA A 369 -22.21 17.58 9.69
C ALA A 369 -23.42 17.35 10.62
N GLU A 370 -24.18 16.25 10.45
CA GLU A 370 -25.29 15.90 11.35
C GLU A 370 -24.79 15.44 12.74
N GLY A 371 -23.66 14.74 12.78
CA GLY A 371 -22.97 14.37 14.01
C GLY A 371 -22.44 15.58 14.77
N ALA A 372 -21.92 16.60 14.08
CA ALA A 372 -21.42 17.83 14.68
C ALA A 372 -22.51 18.60 15.46
N LEU A 373 -23.76 18.59 14.98
CA LEU A 373 -24.91 19.19 15.68
C LEU A 373 -25.19 18.59 17.07
N THR A 374 -24.74 17.36 17.36
CA THR A 374 -24.91 16.75 18.69
C THR A 374 -24.05 17.43 19.77
N ASP A 375 -22.97 18.12 19.40
CA ASP A 375 -22.10 18.83 20.35
C ASP A 375 -22.70 20.15 20.88
N LEU A 376 -23.89 20.51 20.37
CA LEU A 376 -24.73 21.60 20.85
C LEU A 376 -26.11 21.02 21.21
N PRO A 377 -26.30 20.38 22.38
CA PRO A 377 -27.57 19.77 22.75
C PRO A 377 -28.70 20.81 22.84
N LEU A 378 -29.95 20.38 22.56
CA LEU A 378 -31.12 21.25 22.67
C LEU A 378 -31.36 21.65 24.14
N PRO A 379 -31.72 22.92 24.43
CA PRO A 379 -32.10 23.33 25.77
C PRO A 379 -33.25 22.45 26.30
N ARG A 380 -33.02 21.78 27.44
CA ARG A 380 -34.06 20.97 28.10
C ARG A 380 -35.22 21.88 28.48
N ARG A 381 -36.36 21.73 27.80
CA ARG A 381 -37.61 22.45 28.10
C ARG A 381 -37.90 22.34 29.60
N SER A 382 -37.80 23.45 30.31
CA SER A 382 -38.19 23.54 31.72
C SER A 382 -39.66 23.13 31.85
N GLY A 383 -39.93 22.10 32.67
CA GLY A 383 -41.28 21.59 32.85
C GLY A 383 -42.24 22.70 33.26
N ARG A 384 -43.32 22.89 32.49
CA ARG A 384 -44.37 23.86 32.81
C ARG A 384 -44.87 23.57 34.23
N PRO A 385 -44.87 24.55 35.16
CA PRO A 385 -45.29 24.31 36.53
C PRO A 385 -46.69 23.68 36.59
N ALA A 386 -46.83 22.61 37.35
CA ALA A 386 -48.14 22.03 37.61
C ALA A 386 -49.02 23.07 38.32
N HIS A 387 -50.26 23.24 37.88
CA HIS A 387 -51.20 24.10 38.59
C HIS A 387 -51.43 23.54 40.01
N PRO A 388 -51.46 24.39 41.05
CA PRO A 388 -51.60 23.94 42.43
C PRO A 388 -52.97 23.29 42.63
N ALA A 389 -52.98 22.00 43.00
CA ALA A 389 -54.19 21.31 43.38
C ALA A 389 -54.69 21.80 44.75
N SER A 390 -55.97 22.14 44.84
CA SER A 390 -56.61 22.53 46.10
C SER A 390 -56.85 21.32 47.01
N ALA A 391 -56.29 21.37 48.23
CA ALA A 391 -56.60 20.48 49.36
C ALA A 391 -58.11 20.55 49.75
N PRO A 392 -58.71 19.57 50.48
CA PRO A 392 -58.22 18.92 51.72
C PRO A 392 -58.53 17.38 51.76
N PRO A 393 -58.47 16.63 52.91
CA PRO A 393 -58.06 16.97 54.28
C PRO A 393 -56.99 16.04 54.91
N THR A 394 -56.66 16.31 56.20
CA THR A 394 -55.56 15.73 56.99
C THR A 394 -55.86 14.36 57.62
N PRO A 395 -54.91 13.39 57.64
CA PRO A 395 -54.97 12.17 58.46
C PRO A 395 -54.34 12.35 59.86
N THR A 396 -54.83 11.60 60.86
CA THR A 396 -54.34 11.65 62.26
C THR A 396 -53.37 10.52 62.64
N ARG A 397 -52.49 10.80 63.62
CA ARG A 397 -51.47 9.94 64.27
C ARG A 397 -52.06 9.28 65.56
N PRO A 398 -51.36 8.39 66.32
CA PRO A 398 -50.01 7.80 66.14
C PRO A 398 -49.83 6.28 66.43
N GLU A 399 -48.57 5.83 66.24
CA GLU A 399 -47.74 4.70 66.80
C GLU A 399 -48.20 3.93 68.07
N PRO A 400 -47.60 2.75 68.43
CA PRO A 400 -46.32 2.13 67.99
C PRO A 400 -46.49 0.69 67.40
N ALA A 401 -45.56 -0.29 67.31
CA ALA A 401 -44.21 -0.54 67.88
C ALA A 401 -43.33 -1.54 67.05
N GLU A 402 -42.23 -2.02 67.64
CA GLU A 402 -41.19 -2.97 67.15
C GLU A 402 -40.76 -3.92 68.33
N PRO A 403 -39.79 -4.89 68.28
CA PRO A 403 -39.04 -5.51 67.16
C PRO A 403 -38.78 -7.07 67.25
N ALA A 404 -37.98 -7.61 66.31
CA ALA A 404 -37.01 -8.74 66.47
C ALA A 404 -37.50 -10.24 66.47
N PRO A 405 -36.61 -11.28 66.36
CA PRO A 405 -35.65 -11.53 65.26
C PRO A 405 -35.38 -13.01 64.80
N THR A 406 -35.05 -13.21 63.51
CA THR A 406 -34.19 -14.29 62.89
C THR A 406 -34.56 -15.83 62.92
N PRO A 407 -34.01 -16.68 61.99
CA PRO A 407 -34.56 -18.01 61.58
C PRO A 407 -33.71 -19.26 61.95
N PRO A 408 -34.10 -20.53 61.60
CA PRO A 408 -33.48 -21.24 60.44
C PRO A 408 -34.26 -22.46 59.78
N GLY A 409 -33.78 -22.94 58.61
CA GLY A 409 -33.95 -24.33 58.08
C GLY A 409 -35.24 -24.70 57.29
N SER A 410 -35.37 -25.85 56.56
CA SER A 410 -34.38 -26.86 56.08
C SER A 410 -34.94 -27.85 55.01
N ALA A 411 -34.10 -28.26 54.04
CA ALA A 411 -33.96 -29.56 53.33
C ALA A 411 -35.12 -30.37 52.63
N ALA A 412 -34.86 -30.68 51.33
CA ALA A 412 -34.78 -32.04 50.70
C ALA A 412 -35.95 -32.78 49.96
N ASP A 413 -35.50 -33.63 49.02
CA ASP A 413 -36.02 -34.85 48.36
C ASP A 413 -37.14 -34.88 47.27
N ALA A 414 -36.65 -34.95 46.02
CA ALA A 414 -36.82 -36.04 45.03
C ALA A 414 -38.16 -36.77 44.78
N THR A 415 -38.56 -36.82 43.50
CA THR A 415 -38.74 -38.08 42.71
C THR A 415 -38.96 -37.76 41.21
N ALA A 416 -39.08 -38.77 40.34
CA ALA A 416 -39.01 -38.65 38.88
C ALA A 416 -40.24 -39.27 38.15
N ALA A 417 -40.18 -39.28 36.81
CA ALA A 417 -40.97 -40.10 35.87
C ALA A 417 -42.45 -39.67 35.56
N THR A 418 -43.10 -40.00 34.43
CA THR A 418 -42.69 -40.44 33.06
C THR A 418 -43.94 -40.59 32.13
N VAL A 419 -44.01 -39.84 30.99
CA VAL A 419 -44.60 -40.29 29.67
C VAL A 419 -46.16 -40.55 29.64
N PRO A 420 -46.89 -40.66 28.50
CA PRO A 420 -46.96 -39.79 27.29
C PRO A 420 -48.39 -39.55 26.71
N GLY A 421 -48.47 -38.89 25.54
CA GLY A 421 -49.47 -39.19 24.47
C GLY A 421 -50.79 -38.41 24.48
N GLY A 422 -51.56 -38.38 23.38
CA GLY A 422 -51.27 -38.86 22.01
C GLY A 422 -52.52 -39.00 21.11
N ALA A 423 -52.37 -38.82 19.79
CA ALA A 423 -53.40 -39.00 18.73
C ALA A 423 -54.60 -37.99 18.75
N THR A 424 -55.37 -37.73 17.67
CA THR A 424 -55.39 -38.28 16.28
C THR A 424 -55.92 -37.24 15.26
N ARG A 425 -55.33 -37.21 14.04
CA ARG A 425 -55.89 -37.19 12.64
C ARG A 425 -57.38 -36.85 12.35
N PRO A 426 -57.80 -36.57 11.07
CA PRO A 426 -57.07 -36.64 9.77
C PRO A 426 -57.32 -35.49 8.73
N ASN A 427 -56.66 -35.62 7.55
CA ASN A 427 -57.15 -35.27 6.19
C ASN A 427 -57.15 -33.78 5.71
N PRO A 428 -57.14 -33.52 4.36
CA PRO A 428 -56.19 -34.09 3.38
C PRO A 428 -55.75 -33.13 2.23
N THR A 429 -54.73 -33.56 1.46
CA THR A 429 -54.44 -33.19 0.05
C THR A 429 -54.02 -31.77 -0.35
N ALA A 430 -53.20 -31.74 -1.42
CA ALA A 430 -52.72 -30.58 -2.19
C ALA A 430 -53.66 -30.32 -3.40
N PRO A 431 -53.39 -29.43 -4.39
CA PRO A 431 -52.21 -28.58 -4.60
C PRO A 431 -52.48 -27.10 -4.96
N PHE A 432 -51.42 -26.30 -5.08
CA PHE A 432 -51.45 -24.99 -5.74
C PHE A 432 -51.29 -25.12 -7.26
N GLY A 433 -51.97 -24.27 -8.03
CA GLY A 433 -51.72 -24.13 -9.47
C GLY A 433 -52.48 -22.98 -10.13
N GLY A 434 -51.76 -22.18 -10.93
CA GLY A 434 -52.25 -21.40 -12.07
C GLY A 434 -52.99 -20.07 -11.81
N ALA A 435 -52.50 -19.00 -12.47
CA ALA A 435 -53.23 -17.92 -13.16
C ALA A 435 -54.35 -17.12 -12.45
N ASP A 436 -54.60 -15.83 -12.72
CA ASP A 436 -53.92 -14.76 -13.46
C ASP A 436 -54.61 -13.43 -13.06
N ALA A 437 -53.91 -12.28 -12.99
CA ALA A 437 -54.50 -10.93 -13.15
C ALA A 437 -53.51 -9.75 -13.05
N ALA A 438 -53.56 -8.86 -14.03
CA ALA A 438 -53.50 -7.39 -13.86
C ALA A 438 -54.97 -6.85 -13.98
N PRO A 439 -55.34 -5.55 -13.82
CA PRO A 439 -54.58 -4.32 -14.08
C PRO A 439 -54.84 -3.17 -13.04
N ALA A 440 -55.15 -1.93 -13.49
CA ALA A 440 -55.07 -0.70 -12.71
C ALA A 440 -56.42 -0.01 -12.35
N GLY A 441 -56.38 0.87 -11.33
CA GLY A 441 -57.48 1.76 -10.86
C GLY A 441 -58.35 1.19 -9.72
N PRO A 442 -59.24 1.97 -9.06
CA PRO A 442 -59.63 3.38 -9.29
C PRO A 442 -59.58 4.28 -8.01
N HIS A 443 -60.44 5.32 -7.92
CA HIS A 443 -60.37 6.47 -6.99
C HIS A 443 -61.25 6.40 -5.71
N GLY A 444 -61.05 7.37 -4.79
CA GLY A 444 -62.00 7.80 -3.75
C GLY A 444 -61.94 9.33 -3.50
N THR A 445 -63.03 9.95 -3.06
CA THR A 445 -63.27 11.43 -3.12
C THR A 445 -63.47 12.13 -1.77
N LEU A 446 -63.17 13.43 -1.71
CA LEU A 446 -63.86 14.44 -0.86
C LEU A 446 -63.85 15.82 -1.56
N VAL A 447 -64.73 16.75 -1.14
CA VAL A 447 -65.12 17.96 -1.91
C VAL A 447 -65.30 19.20 -1.03
N ALA A 448 -64.82 20.38 -1.49
CA ALA A 448 -65.34 21.72 -1.16
C ALA A 448 -64.80 22.81 -2.14
N ASP A 449 -65.58 23.88 -2.33
CA ASP A 449 -65.45 25.04 -3.25
C ASP A 449 -64.14 25.86 -3.10
N GLY A 450 -63.66 26.74 -4.01
CA GLY A 450 -64.19 27.42 -5.22
C GLY A 450 -63.91 28.96 -5.14
N PRO A 451 -64.08 29.82 -6.19
CA PRO A 451 -64.30 29.60 -7.64
C PRO A 451 -63.56 30.59 -8.63
N VAL A 452 -63.84 30.48 -9.95
CA VAL A 452 -63.67 31.46 -11.08
C VAL A 452 -62.29 31.59 -11.80
N GLY A 453 -62.32 31.68 -13.16
CA GLY A 453 -61.20 31.96 -14.10
C GLY A 453 -61.34 33.34 -14.82
N PRO A 454 -61.30 33.50 -16.17
CA PRO A 454 -61.03 32.53 -17.27
C PRO A 454 -60.24 33.11 -18.52
N THR A 455 -60.35 32.43 -19.70
CA THR A 455 -60.12 32.87 -21.12
C THR A 455 -58.72 32.87 -21.81
N SER A 456 -58.45 31.82 -22.62
CA SER A 456 -58.61 31.72 -24.11
C SER A 456 -58.34 32.92 -25.07
N PRO A 457 -58.18 32.72 -26.41
CA PRO A 457 -57.50 31.64 -27.20
C PRO A 457 -56.84 32.12 -28.54
N THR A 458 -56.23 31.21 -29.35
CA THR A 458 -56.43 31.15 -30.84
C THR A 458 -55.90 29.84 -31.48
N ARG A 459 -56.27 29.56 -32.75
CA ARG A 459 -55.89 28.36 -33.58
C ARG A 459 -55.71 28.77 -35.06
N TYR A 460 -55.02 27.96 -35.89
CA TYR A 460 -55.66 27.08 -36.91
C TYR A 460 -54.67 26.13 -37.65
N ASP A 461 -55.22 25.18 -38.41
CA ASP A 461 -54.64 23.91 -38.85
C ASP A 461 -54.13 23.83 -40.32
N GLY A 462 -53.48 22.72 -40.70
CA GLY A 462 -53.16 22.37 -42.11
C GLY A 462 -52.55 20.97 -42.34
N THR A 463 -53.17 20.15 -43.20
CA THR A 463 -52.79 18.77 -43.65
C THR A 463 -53.53 18.48 -45.00
N PRO A 464 -53.44 17.32 -45.72
CA PRO A 464 -52.66 16.06 -45.57
C PRO A 464 -52.03 15.50 -46.90
N LEU A 465 -51.67 14.19 -46.90
CA LEU A 465 -51.52 13.21 -48.03
C LEU A 465 -50.12 13.06 -48.70
N ALA A 466 -49.64 11.87 -49.13
CA ALA A 466 -49.95 10.45 -48.82
C ALA A 466 -48.93 9.48 -49.49
N GLY A 467 -48.76 8.22 -49.03
CA GLY A 467 -48.27 7.11 -49.91
C GLY A 467 -47.41 5.94 -49.38
N GLY A 468 -48.03 4.81 -48.98
CA GLY A 468 -47.58 3.43 -49.38
C GLY A 468 -46.70 2.55 -48.43
N PRO A 469 -46.78 1.18 -48.47
CA PRO A 469 -46.34 0.32 -47.32
C PRO A 469 -45.70 -1.11 -47.57
N VAL A 470 -44.70 -1.54 -46.74
CA VAL A 470 -44.26 -2.94 -46.33
C VAL A 470 -44.00 -4.07 -47.40
N PRO A 471 -43.55 -5.34 -47.11
CA PRO A 471 -43.02 -6.05 -45.89
C PRO A 471 -41.69 -6.88 -46.07
N HIS A 472 -41.38 -7.77 -45.09
CA HIS A 472 -40.21 -8.70 -44.92
C HIS A 472 -40.04 -9.87 -45.94
N PRO A 473 -38.94 -10.67 -45.92
CA PRO A 473 -38.84 -11.91 -45.09
C PRO A 473 -37.39 -12.34 -44.61
N ARG A 474 -37.19 -13.62 -44.24
CA ARG A 474 -35.93 -14.30 -43.78
C ARG A 474 -35.72 -15.68 -44.50
N TYR A 475 -34.59 -16.36 -44.21
CA TYR A 475 -34.29 -17.82 -44.21
C TYR A 475 -33.52 -18.51 -45.39
N ASP A 476 -32.50 -19.32 -45.00
CA ASP A 476 -31.79 -20.52 -45.52
C ASP A 476 -31.38 -20.80 -47.00
N GLY A 477 -30.17 -21.41 -47.18
CA GLY A 477 -30.12 -22.83 -47.64
C GLY A 477 -29.27 -23.35 -48.83
N THR A 478 -27.92 -23.30 -48.79
CA THR A 478 -26.98 -24.27 -49.48
C THR A 478 -27.10 -24.48 -51.04
N PRO A 479 -26.48 -25.52 -51.68
CA PRO A 479 -25.09 -25.51 -52.17
C PRO A 479 -24.86 -25.88 -53.68
N GLY A 480 -23.63 -25.74 -54.22
CA GLY A 480 -23.25 -26.36 -55.52
C GLY A 480 -21.88 -25.99 -56.11
N ALA A 481 -21.30 -26.87 -56.96
CA ALA A 481 -20.06 -26.69 -57.74
C ALA A 481 -20.24 -27.23 -59.18
N PRO A 482 -19.39 -26.88 -60.16
CA PRO A 482 -18.30 -27.79 -60.58
C PRO A 482 -17.01 -27.08 -61.07
N GLY A 483 -16.00 -27.83 -61.55
CA GLY A 483 -14.69 -27.31 -61.99
C GLY A 483 -14.13 -27.94 -63.28
N PHE A 484 -12.85 -27.69 -63.62
CA PHE A 484 -12.16 -28.19 -64.82
C PHE A 484 -10.63 -28.38 -64.61
N VAL A 485 -9.92 -29.12 -65.49
CA VAL A 485 -8.51 -29.55 -65.33
C VAL A 485 -7.69 -29.49 -66.67
N PRO A 486 -6.44 -30.01 -66.82
CA PRO A 486 -5.27 -29.24 -67.29
C PRO A 486 -4.90 -29.46 -68.79
N PRO A 487 -3.77 -28.92 -69.31
CA PRO A 487 -2.55 -29.75 -69.38
C PRO A 487 -1.19 -28.99 -69.39
N GLY A 488 -0.07 -29.74 -69.40
CA GLY A 488 1.12 -29.39 -70.21
C GLY A 488 2.44 -29.06 -69.49
N ALA A 489 3.56 -29.47 -70.08
CA ALA A 489 4.94 -29.28 -69.58
C ALA A 489 5.73 -28.18 -70.33
N ALA A 490 6.96 -27.89 -69.88
CA ALA A 490 7.85 -26.83 -70.39
C ALA A 490 8.49 -27.14 -71.77
N PRO A 491 9.12 -26.14 -72.43
CA PRO A 491 10.60 -26.11 -72.48
C PRO A 491 11.28 -24.69 -72.49
N ALA A 492 12.59 -24.68 -72.78
CA ALA A 492 13.59 -23.58 -72.84
C ALA A 492 13.28 -22.36 -73.78
N ALA A 493 14.08 -21.29 -73.97
CA ALA A 493 15.52 -20.95 -73.78
C ALA A 493 15.73 -19.38 -73.84
N HIS A 494 16.88 -18.68 -73.83
CA HIS A 494 18.36 -18.90 -73.65
C HIS A 494 19.11 -17.55 -73.40
N TYR A 495 20.45 -17.46 -73.59
CA TYR A 495 21.40 -16.30 -73.44
C TYR A 495 21.67 -15.82 -71.98
N ALA A 496 22.85 -15.91 -71.33
CA ALA A 496 24.30 -15.98 -71.68
C ALA A 496 24.93 -14.63 -72.10
N GLY A 497 26.12 -14.19 -71.64
CA GLY A 497 27.18 -14.66 -70.70
C GLY A 497 28.21 -13.50 -70.49
N PRO A 498 29.51 -13.65 -70.11
CA PRO A 498 30.34 -14.78 -69.59
C PRO A 498 30.92 -14.46 -68.16
N GLY A 499 31.83 -15.21 -67.50
CA GLY A 499 32.36 -16.58 -67.69
C GLY A 499 33.83 -16.79 -67.19
N VAL A 500 34.07 -17.74 -66.27
CA VAL A 500 35.38 -18.34 -65.90
C VAL A 500 35.21 -19.76 -65.27
N PRO A 501 36.21 -20.69 -65.30
CA PRO A 501 36.07 -22.14 -65.00
C PRO A 501 36.72 -22.61 -63.65
N GLY A 502 36.62 -23.87 -63.17
CA GLY A 502 35.73 -25.00 -63.55
C GLY A 502 36.26 -26.45 -63.33
N MET A 503 35.77 -27.16 -62.27
CA MET A 503 35.57 -28.65 -62.13
C MET A 503 36.77 -29.66 -62.23
N PRO A 504 36.61 -31.00 -62.00
CA PRO A 504 35.77 -31.84 -61.09
C PRO A 504 36.62 -33.01 -60.43
N PRO A 505 36.14 -34.27 -60.19
CA PRO A 505 35.07 -34.84 -59.30
C PRO A 505 35.65 -35.70 -58.13
N PRO A 506 34.84 -36.34 -57.24
CA PRO A 506 34.55 -37.81 -57.37
C PRO A 506 33.23 -38.34 -56.72
N PRO A 507 32.82 -39.58 -57.06
CA PRO A 507 32.47 -40.64 -56.06
C PRO A 507 33.04 -42.03 -56.51
N PRO A 508 32.70 -43.25 -55.96
CA PRO A 508 31.82 -43.66 -54.83
C PRO A 508 32.41 -44.75 -53.86
N GLY A 509 31.57 -45.32 -52.97
CA GLY A 509 31.82 -46.52 -52.12
C GLY A 509 32.22 -46.19 -50.67
N GLY A 510 31.96 -46.97 -49.60
CA GLY A 510 31.29 -48.27 -49.31
C GLY A 510 31.58 -48.63 -47.82
N GLY A 511 31.05 -49.64 -47.12
CA GLY A 511 30.01 -50.63 -47.44
C GLY A 511 30.07 -51.93 -46.61
N TRP A 512 29.72 -51.90 -45.29
CA TRP A 512 29.48 -53.08 -44.40
C TRP A 512 30.74 -53.96 -44.05
N PRO A 513 30.74 -54.93 -43.08
CA PRO A 513 29.93 -55.17 -41.85
C PRO A 513 30.80 -55.49 -40.55
N PRO A 514 30.52 -56.47 -39.64
CA PRO A 514 29.74 -56.23 -38.40
C PRO A 514 30.25 -56.84 -37.04
N ALA A 515 29.61 -56.39 -35.95
CA ALA A 515 29.18 -57.05 -34.70
C ALA A 515 29.84 -58.33 -34.06
N GLY A 516 30.08 -58.23 -32.74
CA GLY A 516 29.92 -59.30 -31.71
C GLY A 516 31.05 -60.33 -31.55
N PRO A 517 30.99 -61.26 -30.57
CA PRO A 517 30.09 -61.42 -29.39
C PRO A 517 30.79 -60.90 -28.09
N GLY A 518 30.38 -61.10 -26.83
CA GLY A 518 29.44 -61.97 -26.08
C GLY A 518 29.69 -61.77 -24.55
N PRO A 519 28.87 -62.34 -23.63
CA PRO A 519 28.84 -61.90 -22.22
C PRO A 519 29.66 -62.75 -21.21
N GLY A 520 30.00 -62.17 -20.05
CA GLY A 520 30.61 -62.88 -18.90
C GLY A 520 30.70 -62.05 -17.60
N VAL A 521 30.39 -62.67 -16.46
CA VAL A 521 30.31 -62.15 -15.07
C VAL A 521 30.68 -63.33 -14.13
N PRO A 522 31.18 -63.20 -12.88
CA PRO A 522 31.70 -62.05 -12.09
C PRO A 522 33.18 -62.25 -11.62
N GLY A 523 33.68 -61.38 -10.71
CA GLY A 523 34.71 -61.79 -9.72
C GLY A 523 35.75 -60.72 -9.32
N ALA A 524 35.90 -60.46 -8.02
CA ALA A 524 37.05 -59.74 -7.43
C ALA A 524 38.08 -60.76 -6.86
N PRO A 525 39.37 -60.40 -6.68
CA PRO A 525 39.77 -59.81 -5.38
C PRO A 525 41.01 -58.88 -5.37
N PHE A 526 41.22 -58.28 -4.19
CA PHE A 526 42.47 -57.81 -3.54
C PHE A 526 43.84 -57.84 -4.25
N SER A 527 44.56 -56.71 -4.13
CA SER A 527 45.97 -56.53 -3.68
C SER A 527 47.15 -57.27 -4.32
N PRO A 528 48.32 -56.60 -4.37
CA PRO A 528 49.60 -57.29 -4.16
C PRO A 528 50.50 -56.65 -3.09
N ALA A 529 51.26 -57.52 -2.41
CA ALA A 529 52.42 -57.25 -1.56
C ALA A 529 53.33 -58.51 -1.61
N PRO A 530 54.48 -58.57 -0.92
CA PRO A 530 55.66 -57.70 -1.04
C PRO A 530 56.97 -58.50 -1.30
N GLY A 531 58.07 -57.82 -1.63
CA GLY A 531 59.44 -58.37 -1.47
C GLY A 531 60.42 -58.11 -2.63
N GLY A 532 61.70 -57.86 -2.30
CA GLY A 532 62.79 -57.64 -3.29
C GLY A 532 63.99 -56.90 -2.69
N VAL A 533 64.99 -57.63 -2.19
CA VAL A 533 66.01 -57.10 -1.25
C VAL A 533 67.35 -56.69 -1.91
N ARG A 534 67.69 -55.38 -1.84
CA ARG A 534 69.06 -54.78 -1.70
C ARG A 534 70.18 -55.13 -2.74
N PRO A 535 71.40 -54.52 -2.68
CA PRO A 535 71.81 -53.21 -2.16
C PRO A 535 72.65 -52.35 -3.16
N GLY A 536 72.85 -51.07 -2.83
CA GLY A 536 73.87 -50.18 -3.43
C GLY A 536 73.29 -48.87 -3.98
N GLY A 537 73.96 -47.71 -3.88
CA GLY A 537 75.19 -47.37 -3.16
C GLY A 537 75.48 -45.88 -3.28
N GLY A 538 75.86 -45.21 -2.18
CA GLY A 538 76.21 -43.78 -2.17
C GLY A 538 75.04 -42.80 -1.94
N ARG A 539 75.21 -41.91 -0.96
CA ARG A 539 74.48 -40.63 -0.83
C ARG A 539 75.47 -39.50 -1.11
N PRO A 540 74.99 -38.34 -1.59
CA PRO A 540 75.22 -37.15 -0.77
C PRO A 540 74.02 -36.19 -0.67
N ARG A 541 73.38 -36.21 0.51
CA ARG A 541 72.78 -35.09 1.29
C ARG A 541 71.89 -33.99 0.67
N ARG A 542 71.84 -33.68 -0.64
CA ARG A 542 71.01 -32.57 -1.17
C ARG A 542 69.51 -32.84 -1.17
N GLY A 543 69.07 -34.04 -1.55
CA GLY A 543 67.64 -34.38 -1.63
C GLY A 543 66.86 -34.25 -0.30
N ARG A 544 67.53 -34.35 0.86
CA ARG A 544 66.87 -34.21 2.17
C ARG A 544 66.42 -32.78 2.46
N TRP A 545 67.15 -31.76 2.01
CA TRP A 545 66.75 -30.37 2.21
C TRP A 545 65.60 -29.96 1.30
N ILE A 546 65.56 -30.48 0.07
CA ILE A 546 64.44 -30.26 -0.85
C ILE A 546 63.18 -30.97 -0.33
N ALA A 547 63.31 -32.21 0.16
CA ALA A 547 62.18 -32.94 0.75
C ALA A 547 61.68 -32.28 2.07
N LEU A 548 62.57 -31.76 2.91
CA LEU A 548 62.19 -30.99 4.10
C LEU A 548 61.50 -29.68 3.71
N GLY A 549 62.04 -28.92 2.75
CA GLY A 549 61.45 -27.68 2.27
C GLY A 549 60.07 -27.90 1.64
N ALA A 550 59.92 -28.90 0.78
CA ALA A 550 58.63 -29.28 0.21
C ALA A 550 57.64 -29.76 1.29
N GLY A 551 58.09 -30.53 2.27
CA GLY A 551 57.28 -30.92 3.43
C GLY A 551 56.83 -29.72 4.26
N LEU A 552 57.72 -28.75 4.51
CA LEU A 552 57.40 -27.52 5.24
C LEU A 552 56.42 -26.64 4.45
N VAL A 553 56.56 -26.55 3.13
CA VAL A 553 55.58 -25.85 2.26
C VAL A 553 54.23 -26.56 2.26
N VAL A 554 54.18 -27.89 2.16
CA VAL A 554 52.93 -28.65 2.24
C VAL A 554 52.27 -28.51 3.61
N VAL A 555 53.03 -28.54 4.71
CA VAL A 555 52.51 -28.30 6.06
C VAL A 555 52.05 -26.84 6.24
N ALA A 556 52.78 -25.86 5.70
CA ALA A 556 52.39 -24.45 5.76
C ALA A 556 51.13 -24.17 4.91
N VAL A 557 51.01 -24.77 3.72
CA VAL A 557 49.80 -24.69 2.88
C VAL A 557 48.64 -25.42 3.53
N ALA A 558 48.85 -26.61 4.11
CA ALA A 558 47.81 -27.31 4.86
C ALA A 558 47.36 -26.52 6.09
N ALA A 559 48.30 -25.93 6.85
CA ALA A 559 47.99 -25.06 7.99
C ALA A 559 47.28 -23.78 7.55
N ALA A 560 47.67 -23.16 6.43
CA ALA A 560 46.99 -21.98 5.88
C ALA A 560 45.59 -22.30 5.35
N VAL A 561 45.39 -23.47 4.72
CA VAL A 561 44.07 -23.96 4.31
C VAL A 561 43.21 -24.29 5.53
N LEU A 562 43.76 -24.93 6.56
CA LEU A 562 43.05 -25.17 7.82
C LEU A 562 42.68 -23.84 8.51
N LEU A 563 43.60 -22.89 8.59
CA LEU A 563 43.34 -21.54 9.11
C LEU A 563 42.36 -20.73 8.24
N TRP A 564 42.21 -21.04 6.95
CA TRP A 564 41.25 -20.39 6.07
C TRP A 564 39.86 -21.06 6.09
N VAL A 565 39.80 -22.38 6.33
CA VAL A 565 38.55 -23.15 6.47
C VAL A 565 37.96 -23.03 7.88
N PHE A 566 38.80 -22.98 8.92
CA PHE A 566 38.40 -22.87 10.32
C PHE A 566 38.53 -21.44 10.88
N ARG A 567 38.93 -20.45 10.07
CA ARG A 567 38.70 -19.04 10.43
C ARG A 567 37.20 -18.77 10.34
N ASP A 568 36.65 -18.21 11.42
CA ASP A 568 35.36 -17.55 11.37
C ASP A 568 35.37 -16.43 10.31
N ARG A 569 34.40 -16.51 9.40
CA ARG A 569 34.23 -15.51 8.33
C ARG A 569 33.67 -14.20 8.88
N HIS A 570 32.85 -14.29 9.94
CA HIS A 570 32.05 -13.21 10.52
C HIS A 570 32.25 -13.18 12.04
N PRO A 571 33.50 -12.96 12.51
CA PRO A 571 33.78 -12.95 13.93
C PRO A 571 32.94 -11.89 14.66
N ALA A 572 32.62 -12.17 15.93
CA ALA A 572 31.97 -11.21 16.81
C ALA A 572 32.76 -9.88 16.83
N LEU A 573 32.08 -8.79 16.50
CA LEU A 573 32.64 -7.44 16.52
C LEU A 573 32.86 -6.95 17.97
N ASP A 574 33.94 -6.21 18.20
CA ASP A 574 34.20 -5.56 19.49
C ASP A 574 33.39 -4.26 19.58
N PHE A 575 32.10 -4.40 19.89
CA PHE A 575 31.15 -3.31 20.00
C PHE A 575 31.47 -2.39 21.18
N HIS A 576 31.57 -1.09 20.92
CA HIS A 576 31.85 -0.06 21.92
C HIS A 576 30.80 1.07 21.92
N THR A 577 30.94 2.06 22.81
CA THR A 577 30.08 3.26 22.78
C THR A 577 30.26 4.00 21.44
N ALA A 578 29.17 4.42 20.80
CA ALA A 578 29.21 5.03 19.48
C ALA A 578 29.94 6.39 19.50
N GLU A 579 31.18 6.41 19.00
CA GLU A 579 32.06 7.59 19.00
C GLU A 579 31.81 8.45 17.76
N LEU A 580 31.45 9.73 17.95
CA LEU A 580 31.30 10.69 16.85
C LEU A 580 32.68 11.02 16.25
N VAL A 581 33.03 10.35 15.16
CA VAL A 581 34.27 10.56 14.40
C VAL A 581 34.24 11.90 13.67
N ARG A 582 33.12 12.22 13.02
CA ARG A 582 33.02 13.44 12.21
C ARG A 582 31.59 13.95 12.05
N THR A 583 31.47 15.28 12.12
CA THR A 583 30.32 16.03 11.59
C THR A 583 30.69 16.66 10.23
N VAL A 584 29.78 16.56 9.26
CA VAL A 584 29.90 17.16 7.92
C VAL A 584 28.66 18.02 7.66
N SER A 585 28.84 19.29 7.29
CA SER A 585 27.71 20.20 7.07
C SER A 585 26.89 19.84 5.83
N ALA A 586 25.57 19.99 5.94
CA ALA A 586 24.61 19.92 4.83
C ALA A 586 24.24 21.33 4.31
N GLY A 587 24.99 22.38 4.68
CA GLY A 587 24.71 23.79 4.38
C GLY A 587 23.91 24.51 5.47
N ASP A 588 23.58 25.78 5.24
CA ASP A 588 22.99 26.67 6.26
C ASP A 588 21.48 26.44 6.48
N THR A 589 20.80 25.79 5.52
CA THR A 589 19.36 25.48 5.52
C THR A 589 19.12 24.00 5.83
N ARG A 590 18.11 23.70 6.65
CA ARG A 590 17.65 22.32 6.91
C ARG A 590 17.18 21.72 5.58
N PRO A 591 17.75 20.59 5.09
CA PRO A 591 17.25 19.95 3.88
C PRO A 591 15.96 19.17 4.17
N ASP A 592 15.03 19.14 3.22
CA ASP A 592 13.78 18.38 3.36
C ASP A 592 14.07 16.88 3.38
N GLN A 593 14.82 16.40 2.40
CA GLN A 593 15.25 15.00 2.30
C GLN A 593 16.75 14.88 2.53
N MET A 594 17.14 13.89 3.33
CA MET A 594 18.53 13.50 3.55
C MET A 594 18.64 11.98 3.45
N PHE A 595 19.66 11.50 2.77
CA PHE A 595 19.95 10.08 2.57
C PHE A 595 21.43 9.84 2.82
N THR A 596 21.78 8.64 3.31
CA THR A 596 23.19 8.21 3.37
C THR A 596 23.33 6.82 2.75
N ALA A 597 24.52 6.50 2.24
CA ALA A 597 24.82 5.16 1.78
C ALA A 597 26.30 4.81 1.99
N THR A 598 26.55 3.68 2.63
CA THR A 598 27.87 3.10 2.92
C THR A 598 28.18 1.94 1.97
N LEU A 599 29.42 1.85 1.48
CA LEU A 599 29.94 0.66 0.82
C LEU A 599 31.46 0.58 0.98
N GLY A 600 31.94 -0.37 1.79
CA GLY A 600 33.35 -0.47 2.17
C GLY A 600 33.85 0.83 2.82
N GLU A 601 34.97 1.34 2.31
CA GLU A 601 35.65 2.57 2.77
C GLU A 601 34.94 3.88 2.38
N ARG A 602 33.83 3.84 1.64
CA ARG A 602 33.15 5.05 1.15
C ARG A 602 31.77 5.21 1.80
N ALA A 603 31.49 6.43 2.24
CA ALA A 603 30.15 6.87 2.57
C ALA A 603 29.73 8.02 1.65
N TYR A 604 28.48 8.01 1.22
CA TYR A 604 27.84 9.09 0.46
C TYR A 604 26.83 9.78 1.36
N LEU A 605 26.93 11.10 1.45
CA LEU A 605 26.07 11.97 2.23
C LEU A 605 25.27 12.82 1.25
N VAL A 606 23.94 12.70 1.24
CA VAL A 606 23.08 13.22 0.18
C VAL A 606 21.92 14.01 0.74
N ARG A 607 21.65 15.18 0.17
CA ARG A 607 20.58 16.10 0.58
C ARG A 607 19.83 16.66 -0.62
N SER A 608 18.54 16.96 -0.46
CA SER A 608 17.80 17.78 -1.42
C SER A 608 18.32 19.22 -1.44
N LEU A 609 18.13 19.89 -2.59
CA LEU A 609 18.26 21.33 -2.76
C LEU A 609 16.87 21.93 -3.06
N PRO A 610 16.61 23.21 -2.73
CA PRO A 610 15.35 23.89 -3.06
C PRO A 610 15.06 24.09 -4.55
N ASP A 611 15.87 23.53 -5.45
CA ASP A 611 15.70 23.58 -6.90
C ASP A 611 15.62 22.18 -7.52
N ASP A 612 15.06 21.20 -6.80
CA ASP A 612 14.82 19.79 -7.18
C ASP A 612 16.07 18.92 -7.39
N HIS A 613 17.29 19.46 -7.30
CA HIS A 613 18.53 18.67 -7.47
C HIS A 613 19.00 18.08 -6.13
N LEU A 614 19.89 17.08 -6.18
CA LEU A 614 20.60 16.60 -5.00
C LEU A 614 21.98 17.27 -4.90
N HIS A 615 22.46 17.45 -3.68
CA HIS A 615 23.88 17.67 -3.40
C HIS A 615 24.45 16.43 -2.72
N VAL A 616 25.55 15.91 -3.28
CA VAL A 616 26.20 14.66 -2.88
C VAL A 616 27.63 14.94 -2.43
N THR A 617 27.94 14.56 -1.20
CA THR A 617 29.27 14.64 -0.57
C THR A 617 29.78 13.22 -0.35
N ALA A 618 30.81 12.81 -1.07
CA ALA A 618 31.44 11.51 -0.88
C ALA A 618 32.63 11.63 0.08
N VAL A 619 32.65 10.82 1.12
CA VAL A 619 33.67 10.85 2.18
C VAL A 619 34.32 9.48 2.41
N GLU A 620 35.56 9.50 2.86
CA GLU A 620 36.20 8.35 3.52
C GLU A 620 35.39 7.97 4.75
N ALA A 621 34.82 6.76 4.81
CA ALA A 621 33.90 6.36 5.87
C ALA A 621 34.58 6.41 7.26
N ALA A 622 35.78 5.86 7.38
CA ALA A 622 36.51 5.76 8.64
C ALA A 622 37.04 7.10 9.23
N THR A 623 37.01 8.19 8.45
CA THR A 623 37.60 9.51 8.83
C THR A 623 36.66 10.70 8.63
N GLY A 624 35.60 10.54 7.83
CA GLY A 624 34.72 11.62 7.39
C GLY A 624 35.38 12.69 6.51
N LYS A 625 36.55 12.40 5.93
CA LYS A 625 37.26 13.31 5.01
C LYS A 625 36.60 13.30 3.64
N THR A 626 36.16 14.48 3.16
CA THR A 626 35.67 14.68 1.79
C THR A 626 36.67 14.18 0.76
N VAL A 627 36.19 13.33 -0.15
CA VAL A 627 36.86 12.92 -1.40
C VAL A 627 36.40 13.83 -2.54
N TRP A 628 35.09 14.05 -2.67
CA TRP A 628 34.50 15.02 -3.59
C TRP A 628 33.11 15.48 -3.13
N GLU A 629 32.69 16.65 -3.61
CA GLU A 629 31.38 17.26 -3.39
C GLU A 629 30.82 17.73 -4.73
N LYS A 630 29.60 17.33 -5.07
CA LYS A 630 28.96 17.68 -6.35
C LYS A 630 27.42 17.69 -6.26
N ARG A 631 26.81 18.68 -6.92
CA ARG A 631 25.38 18.71 -7.27
C ARG A 631 25.10 17.76 -8.44
N THR A 632 23.98 17.02 -8.41
CA THR A 632 23.55 16.16 -9.53
C THR A 632 23.25 16.96 -10.79
N ASP A 633 23.39 16.32 -11.95
CA ASP A 633 22.92 16.88 -13.22
C ASP A 633 21.42 16.55 -13.45
N ALA A 634 20.90 15.48 -12.82
CA ALA A 634 19.48 15.14 -12.69
C ALA A 634 18.76 15.92 -11.55
N ALA A 635 17.44 16.11 -11.72
CA ALA A 635 16.52 16.80 -10.81
C ALA A 635 15.19 16.03 -10.66
N ALA A 636 14.55 16.11 -9.48
CA ALA A 636 13.21 15.61 -9.20
C ALA A 636 12.61 16.32 -7.96
N GLN A 637 11.32 16.66 -8.01
CA GLN A 637 10.57 17.32 -6.92
C GLN A 637 10.58 16.53 -5.60
N ARG A 638 10.72 15.21 -5.69
CA ARG A 638 10.95 14.28 -4.59
C ARG A 638 11.94 13.22 -5.05
N TRP A 639 12.70 12.68 -4.11
CA TRP A 639 13.62 11.57 -4.33
C TRP A 639 13.17 10.34 -3.55
N ALA A 640 13.19 9.19 -4.20
CA ALA A 640 12.84 7.90 -3.61
C ALA A 640 14.01 7.26 -2.85
N GLY A 641 15.24 7.69 -3.14
CA GLY A 641 16.43 7.30 -2.39
C GLY A 641 17.68 7.13 -3.25
N ILE A 642 18.71 6.55 -2.64
CA ILE A 642 20.02 6.29 -3.24
C ILE A 642 20.46 4.85 -2.97
N ARG A 643 21.43 4.33 -3.75
CA ARG A 643 22.12 3.08 -3.43
C ARG A 643 23.58 3.17 -3.89
N ALA A 644 24.52 3.02 -2.98
CA ALA A 644 25.95 2.95 -3.30
C ALA A 644 26.21 1.76 -4.26
N LEU A 645 27.15 1.90 -5.18
CA LEU A 645 27.59 0.87 -6.12
C LEU A 645 29.11 0.72 -5.99
N PRO A 646 29.73 -0.41 -6.41
CA PRO A 646 31.18 -0.62 -6.26
C PRO A 646 32.02 0.54 -6.82
N ASP A 647 31.63 1.04 -8.00
CA ASP A 647 32.31 2.14 -8.69
C ASP A 647 31.44 3.41 -8.79
N GLY A 648 30.41 3.60 -7.95
CA GLY A 648 29.42 4.66 -8.19
C GLY A 648 28.34 4.88 -7.13
N LEU A 649 27.37 5.72 -7.49
CA LEU A 649 26.15 5.97 -6.70
C LEU A 649 24.93 6.00 -7.64
N LEU A 650 23.94 5.16 -7.37
CA LEU A 650 22.63 5.23 -8.01
C LEU A 650 21.75 6.22 -7.24
N VAL A 651 21.04 7.10 -7.95
CA VAL A 651 20.04 8.01 -7.40
C VAL A 651 18.70 7.83 -8.14
N LEU A 652 17.59 7.83 -7.41
CA LEU A 652 16.25 7.55 -7.93
C LEU A 652 15.25 8.62 -7.46
N GLY A 653 14.58 9.26 -8.42
CA GLY A 653 13.48 10.19 -8.16
C GLY A 653 12.21 9.48 -7.67
N ASP A 654 11.31 10.24 -7.07
CA ASP A 654 9.91 9.87 -6.83
C ASP A 654 9.00 10.72 -7.73
N ALA A 655 7.85 10.17 -8.14
CA ALA A 655 6.90 10.83 -9.03
C ALA A 655 5.48 10.31 -8.77
N THR A 656 4.50 11.20 -8.65
CA THR A 656 3.13 10.86 -8.25
C THR A 656 2.31 10.22 -9.37
N GLY A 657 1.42 9.28 -9.01
CA GLY A 657 0.60 8.52 -9.97
C GLY A 657 1.30 7.29 -10.57
N SER A 658 0.54 6.24 -10.87
CA SER A 658 1.07 5.04 -11.53
C SER A 658 1.40 5.30 -12.99
N GLY A 659 2.43 4.63 -13.50
CA GLY A 659 2.97 4.83 -14.84
C GLY A 659 3.70 6.18 -15.08
N THR A 660 3.64 7.13 -14.14
CA THR A 660 4.38 8.40 -14.23
C THR A 660 5.90 8.13 -14.27
N PRO A 661 6.66 8.76 -15.18
CA PRO A 661 8.11 8.61 -15.22
C PRO A 661 8.78 9.30 -14.02
N ARG A 662 9.78 8.61 -13.45
CA ARG A 662 10.74 9.13 -12.47
C ARG A 662 12.16 8.96 -13.01
N VAL A 663 13.04 9.89 -12.66
CA VAL A 663 14.45 9.84 -13.10
C VAL A 663 15.22 8.76 -12.35
N LEU A 664 16.00 7.97 -13.09
CA LEU A 664 17.03 7.07 -12.60
C LEU A 664 18.38 7.55 -13.16
N ALA A 665 19.33 7.90 -12.30
CA ALA A 665 20.67 8.32 -12.71
C ALA A 665 21.77 7.59 -11.94
N VAL A 666 22.94 7.48 -12.56
CA VAL A 666 24.14 6.88 -11.93
C VAL A 666 25.29 7.87 -11.99
N LEU A 667 25.89 8.13 -10.83
CA LEU A 667 27.07 8.95 -10.65
C LEU A 667 28.33 8.07 -10.55
N ASP A 668 29.45 8.66 -10.99
CA ASP A 668 30.79 8.11 -10.90
C ASP A 668 31.34 8.18 -9.47
N GLY A 669 31.84 7.06 -8.94
CA GLY A 669 32.21 6.93 -7.52
C GLY A 669 33.41 7.77 -7.10
N ASP A 670 34.32 8.11 -8.02
CA ASP A 670 35.55 8.85 -7.70
C ASP A 670 35.51 10.33 -8.12
N SER A 671 34.54 10.74 -8.94
CA SER A 671 34.44 12.13 -9.40
C SER A 671 33.05 12.77 -9.29
N GLY A 672 32.02 12.03 -8.85
CA GLY A 672 30.64 12.52 -8.71
C GLY A 672 29.95 12.92 -10.02
N LYS A 673 30.61 12.72 -11.17
CA LYS A 673 30.06 13.05 -12.48
C LYS A 673 28.92 12.09 -12.82
N GLN A 674 27.81 12.60 -13.31
CA GLN A 674 26.76 11.74 -13.84
C GLN A 674 27.29 10.99 -15.07
N ARG A 675 27.21 9.65 -15.02
CA ARG A 675 27.57 8.77 -16.15
C ARG A 675 26.45 8.74 -17.18
N TRP A 676 25.21 8.62 -16.69
CA TRP A 676 23.98 8.59 -17.49
C TRP A 676 22.75 8.85 -16.61
N GLN A 677 21.63 9.17 -17.26
CA GLN A 677 20.27 9.17 -16.68
C GLN A 677 19.28 8.55 -17.66
N THR A 678 18.16 8.02 -17.16
CA THR A 678 17.02 7.53 -17.94
C THR A 678 15.74 7.62 -17.12
N ASP A 679 14.58 7.62 -17.78
CA ASP A 679 13.29 7.53 -17.10
C ASP A 679 12.87 6.07 -16.88
N VAL A 680 12.24 5.81 -15.73
CA VAL A 680 11.60 4.54 -15.36
C VAL A 680 10.21 4.84 -14.75
N GLY A 681 9.25 3.91 -14.83
CA GLY A 681 7.93 4.13 -14.22
C GLY A 681 7.99 4.18 -12.68
N ARG A 682 7.02 4.85 -12.03
CA ARG A 682 6.81 4.78 -10.57
C ARG A 682 6.72 3.33 -10.08
N ASP A 683 6.05 2.47 -10.83
CA ASP A 683 5.77 1.07 -10.47
C ASP A 683 6.85 0.09 -10.97
N ASP A 684 7.82 0.57 -11.76
CA ASP A 684 8.90 -0.26 -12.29
C ASP A 684 9.83 -0.73 -11.17
N THR A 685 10.15 -2.02 -11.15
CA THR A 685 11.03 -2.63 -10.14
C THR A 685 12.45 -2.80 -10.69
N LEU A 686 13.47 -2.37 -9.94
CA LEU A 686 14.87 -2.40 -10.36
C LEU A 686 15.66 -3.50 -9.63
N TYR A 687 16.25 -4.42 -10.39
CA TYR A 687 17.09 -5.50 -9.86
C TYR A 687 18.56 -5.24 -10.24
N LEU A 688 19.39 -4.94 -9.24
CA LEU A 688 20.80 -4.59 -9.43
C LEU A 688 21.68 -5.85 -9.45
N GLY A 689 22.40 -6.07 -10.56
CA GLY A 689 23.48 -7.05 -10.69
C GLY A 689 24.85 -6.39 -10.98
N PRO A 690 25.94 -7.16 -11.10
CA PRO A 690 27.31 -6.62 -11.10
C PRO A 690 27.65 -5.59 -12.18
N ASP A 691 27.11 -5.74 -13.40
CA ASP A 691 27.33 -4.83 -14.54
C ASP A 691 26.03 -4.43 -15.27
N THR A 692 24.88 -4.84 -14.72
CA THR A 692 23.58 -4.72 -15.39
C THR A 692 22.46 -4.46 -14.37
N ILE A 693 21.63 -3.45 -14.62
CA ILE A 693 20.35 -3.23 -13.94
C ILE A 693 19.26 -3.90 -14.78
N VAL A 694 18.43 -4.74 -14.19
CA VAL A 694 17.22 -5.25 -14.85
C VAL A 694 16.01 -4.48 -14.35
N ARG A 695 15.35 -3.74 -15.25
CA ARG A 695 14.08 -3.08 -15.01
C ARG A 695 12.94 -4.04 -15.35
N LEU A 696 12.05 -4.31 -14.39
CA LEU A 696 10.72 -4.80 -14.68
C LEU A 696 9.87 -3.60 -15.10
N ASP A 697 9.75 -3.43 -16.42
CA ASP A 697 8.95 -2.41 -17.09
C ASP A 697 7.49 -2.85 -17.04
N ARG A 698 6.72 -2.29 -16.10
CA ARG A 698 5.34 -2.70 -15.82
C ARG A 698 4.43 -2.37 -16.98
N THR A 699 4.48 -1.12 -17.44
CA THR A 699 3.65 -0.60 -18.54
C THR A 699 3.99 -1.23 -19.89
N GLY A 700 5.27 -1.54 -20.14
CA GLY A 700 5.74 -2.24 -21.33
C GLY A 700 5.64 -3.77 -21.26
N GLU A 701 5.14 -4.34 -20.16
CA GLU A 701 4.94 -5.78 -19.93
C GLU A 701 6.21 -6.63 -20.26
N ARG A 702 7.38 -6.15 -19.80
CA ARG A 702 8.69 -6.73 -20.16
C ARG A 702 9.76 -6.54 -19.07
N LEU A 703 10.82 -7.33 -19.20
CA LEU A 703 12.11 -7.08 -18.55
C LEU A 703 13.05 -6.36 -19.54
N VAL A 704 13.76 -5.34 -19.07
CA VAL A 704 14.77 -4.59 -19.83
C VAL A 704 16.10 -4.59 -19.08
N GLY A 705 17.15 -5.11 -19.70
CA GLY A 705 18.50 -5.05 -19.13
C GLY A 705 19.22 -3.78 -19.58
N LEU A 706 19.56 -2.90 -18.64
CA LEU A 706 20.35 -1.68 -18.84
C LEU A 706 21.77 -1.91 -18.34
N ARG A 707 22.78 -1.45 -19.09
CA ARG A 707 24.18 -1.47 -18.64
C ARG A 707 24.39 -0.50 -17.48
N LEU A 708 25.15 -0.92 -16.47
CA LEU A 708 25.44 -0.08 -15.29
C LEU A 708 26.39 1.10 -15.61
N ASP A 709 27.23 0.96 -16.64
CA ASP A 709 28.30 1.91 -16.97
C ASP A 709 27.86 3.03 -17.93
N ASP A 710 27.09 2.73 -18.98
CA ASP A 710 26.60 3.71 -19.97
C ASP A 710 25.07 3.83 -20.09
N GLY A 711 24.31 3.12 -19.23
CA GLY A 711 22.84 3.17 -19.16
C GLY A 711 22.11 2.53 -20.35
N ARG A 712 22.84 2.06 -21.37
CA ARG A 712 22.21 1.61 -22.62
C ARG A 712 21.49 0.27 -22.43
N GLN A 713 20.34 0.15 -23.09
CA GLN A 713 19.62 -1.11 -23.22
C GLN A 713 20.50 -2.16 -23.91
N ARG A 714 20.80 -3.23 -23.18
CA ARG A 714 21.60 -4.39 -23.59
C ARG A 714 20.73 -5.51 -24.16
N TRP A 715 19.52 -5.66 -23.62
CA TRP A 715 18.52 -6.64 -24.03
C TRP A 715 17.13 -6.24 -23.54
N GLU A 716 16.08 -6.79 -24.17
CA GLU A 716 14.73 -6.83 -23.61
C GLU A 716 14.09 -8.21 -23.77
N ARG A 717 13.09 -8.51 -22.94
CA ARG A 717 12.36 -9.78 -22.88
C ARG A 717 10.92 -9.51 -22.46
N ARG A 718 9.95 -9.71 -23.37
CA ARG A 718 8.52 -9.67 -22.99
C ARG A 718 8.20 -10.72 -21.92
N ASN A 719 7.28 -10.40 -21.03
CA ASN A 719 6.81 -11.32 -19.99
C ASN A 719 6.15 -12.57 -20.60
N PRO A 720 6.05 -13.68 -19.85
CA PRO A 720 5.10 -14.76 -20.19
C PRO A 720 3.68 -14.20 -20.30
N ARG A 721 2.80 -14.88 -21.05
CA ARG A 721 1.39 -14.50 -21.18
C ARG A 721 0.48 -15.71 -21.11
N THR A 722 -0.68 -15.56 -20.47
CA THR A 722 -1.78 -16.52 -20.58
C THR A 722 -2.38 -16.51 -21.99
N GLU A 723 -3.23 -17.49 -22.29
CA GLU A 723 -4.05 -17.51 -23.52
C GLU A 723 -4.98 -16.29 -23.64
N TYR A 724 -5.32 -15.65 -22.52
CA TYR A 724 -6.11 -14.41 -22.45
C TYR A 724 -5.26 -13.13 -22.52
N GLY A 725 -3.94 -13.25 -22.70
CA GLY A 725 -3.01 -12.13 -22.89
C GLY A 725 -2.46 -11.47 -21.62
N ASP A 726 -2.90 -11.91 -20.42
CA ASP A 726 -2.40 -11.41 -19.13
C ASP A 726 -0.89 -11.66 -19.00
N ALA A 727 -0.12 -10.58 -18.89
CA ALA A 727 1.34 -10.58 -18.81
C ALA A 727 1.88 -10.17 -17.44
N ARG A 728 1.05 -10.18 -16.40
CA ARG A 728 1.50 -9.95 -15.02
C ARG A 728 2.61 -10.94 -14.67
N THR A 729 3.62 -10.44 -13.97
CA THR A 729 4.81 -11.21 -13.61
C THR A 729 5.34 -10.78 -12.25
N LYS A 730 5.94 -11.74 -11.54
CA LYS A 730 6.72 -11.55 -10.32
C LYS A 730 8.17 -11.93 -10.64
N VAL A 731 9.13 -11.17 -10.11
CA VAL A 731 10.56 -11.47 -10.28
C VAL A 731 11.21 -11.57 -8.91
N VAL A 732 11.80 -12.74 -8.66
CA VAL A 732 12.54 -13.09 -7.44
C VAL A 732 14.03 -13.10 -7.79
N PRO A 733 14.87 -12.26 -7.17
CA PRO A 733 16.31 -12.26 -7.43
C PRO A 733 16.97 -13.49 -6.83
N VAL A 734 17.85 -14.16 -7.57
CA VAL A 734 18.67 -15.26 -7.02
C VAL A 734 19.81 -14.62 -6.25
N ARG A 735 19.69 -14.56 -4.92
CA ARG A 735 20.74 -14.05 -4.05
C ARG A 735 21.87 -15.07 -3.94
N THR A 736 23.07 -14.60 -3.60
CA THR A 736 24.20 -15.47 -3.23
C THR A 736 24.37 -15.47 -1.73
N GLY A 737 25.07 -16.45 -1.18
CA GLY A 737 25.60 -16.36 0.19
C GLY A 737 26.30 -15.02 0.43
N ALA A 738 27.30 -14.66 -0.37
CA ALA A 738 28.05 -13.39 -0.22
C ALA A 738 27.21 -12.10 -0.25
N ALA A 739 25.96 -12.12 -0.77
CA ALA A 739 25.03 -11.00 -0.65
C ALA A 739 24.16 -11.08 0.62
N LEU A 740 23.71 -12.28 1.00
CA LEU A 740 22.91 -12.53 2.21
C LEU A 740 23.75 -12.43 3.50
N ASP A 741 25.04 -12.74 3.41
CA ASP A 741 25.98 -12.78 4.53
C ASP A 741 26.58 -11.38 4.84
N GLY A 742 26.21 -10.34 4.07
CA GLY A 742 26.62 -8.95 4.26
C GLY A 742 25.51 -8.03 4.77
N PRO A 743 25.78 -6.70 4.85
CA PRO A 743 24.84 -5.71 5.38
C PRO A 743 23.48 -5.72 4.68
N ALA A 744 22.41 -5.48 5.45
CA ALA A 744 21.04 -5.31 4.94
C ALA A 744 20.33 -4.11 5.55
N ASP A 745 19.23 -3.72 4.90
CA ASP A 745 18.17 -2.88 5.45
C ASP A 745 17.32 -3.65 6.50
N ALA A 746 16.31 -3.00 7.09
CA ALA A 746 15.50 -3.56 8.18
C ALA A 746 14.65 -4.77 7.74
N GLU A 747 14.29 -4.80 6.45
CA GLU A 747 13.61 -5.90 5.78
C GLU A 747 14.56 -7.05 5.39
N GLY A 748 15.84 -6.96 5.78
CA GLY A 748 16.84 -8.00 5.57
C GLY A 748 17.39 -8.09 4.14
N ALA A 749 16.98 -7.19 3.23
CA ALA A 749 17.44 -7.20 1.85
C ALA A 749 18.89 -6.68 1.75
N PRO A 750 19.79 -7.36 1.01
CA PRO A 750 21.19 -6.95 0.94
C PRO A 750 21.38 -5.50 0.46
N LEU A 751 22.21 -4.72 1.15
CA LEU A 751 22.67 -3.40 0.68
C LEU A 751 23.61 -3.54 -0.53
N ALA A 752 24.30 -4.69 -0.65
CA ALA A 752 25.17 -5.07 -1.77
C ALA A 752 24.61 -6.27 -2.58
N PRO A 753 23.45 -6.15 -3.23
CA PRO A 753 22.72 -7.25 -3.89
C PRO A 753 23.46 -7.94 -5.03
N TRP A 754 24.50 -7.31 -5.59
CA TRP A 754 25.36 -7.82 -6.66
C TRP A 754 26.54 -8.69 -6.16
N ALA A 755 26.71 -8.86 -4.84
CA ALA A 755 27.86 -9.59 -4.30
C ALA A 755 27.90 -11.06 -4.75
N GLY A 756 29.12 -11.58 -4.99
CA GLY A 756 29.34 -12.90 -5.55
C GLY A 756 28.88 -13.02 -7.02
N LYS A 757 28.36 -14.19 -7.40
CA LYS A 757 27.74 -14.43 -8.72
C LYS A 757 26.22 -14.19 -8.69
N ALA A 758 25.83 -12.98 -8.32
CA ALA A 758 24.43 -12.53 -8.34
C ALA A 758 24.01 -12.18 -9.79
N ASP A 759 24.00 -13.20 -10.65
CA ASP A 759 23.82 -13.06 -12.10
C ASP A 759 22.47 -13.58 -12.64
N ARG A 760 21.55 -14.02 -11.76
CA ARG A 760 20.30 -14.67 -12.14
C ARG A 760 19.05 -14.10 -11.48
N LEU A 761 17.95 -14.17 -12.22
CA LEU A 761 16.60 -13.87 -11.76
C LEU A 761 15.68 -15.07 -12.01
N VAL A 762 14.70 -15.26 -11.15
CA VAL A 762 13.55 -16.13 -11.38
C VAL A 762 12.37 -15.24 -11.75
N GLN A 763 11.85 -15.38 -12.97
CA GLN A 763 10.62 -14.74 -13.42
C GLN A 763 9.46 -15.73 -13.36
N VAL A 764 8.35 -15.33 -12.74
CA VAL A 764 7.11 -16.11 -12.66
C VAL A 764 6.01 -15.39 -13.43
N GLY A 765 5.33 -16.07 -14.35
CA GLY A 765 4.24 -15.50 -15.15
C GLY A 765 2.84 -15.78 -14.58
N ALA A 766 1.85 -15.02 -15.05
CA ALA A 766 0.43 -15.28 -14.80
C ALA A 766 -0.05 -16.66 -15.32
N ASP A 767 0.69 -17.24 -16.27
CA ASP A 767 0.55 -18.61 -16.78
C ASP A 767 1.19 -19.68 -15.87
N ARG A 768 1.62 -19.30 -14.66
CA ARG A 768 2.37 -20.13 -13.70
C ARG A 768 3.69 -20.70 -14.26
N SER A 769 4.21 -20.13 -15.34
CA SER A 769 5.53 -20.48 -15.86
C SER A 769 6.62 -19.86 -15.00
N VAL A 770 7.70 -20.61 -14.81
CA VAL A 770 8.91 -20.17 -14.12
C VAL A 770 10.06 -20.18 -15.13
N ARG A 771 10.70 -19.02 -15.30
CA ARG A 771 11.90 -18.80 -16.13
C ARG A 771 13.08 -18.43 -15.23
N VAL A 772 14.21 -19.10 -15.41
CA VAL A 772 15.50 -18.66 -14.84
C VAL A 772 16.21 -17.86 -15.92
N LEU A 773 16.48 -16.57 -15.67
CA LEU A 773 17.16 -15.69 -16.62
C LEU A 773 18.55 -15.30 -16.12
N ASP A 774 19.51 -15.24 -17.05
CA ASP A 774 20.78 -14.55 -16.86
C ASP A 774 20.58 -13.04 -17.00
N MET A 775 20.92 -12.27 -15.95
CA MET A 775 20.73 -10.81 -15.89
C MET A 775 21.54 -10.07 -16.96
N ARG A 776 22.73 -10.58 -17.30
CA ARG A 776 23.69 -9.93 -18.19
C ARG A 776 23.27 -9.97 -19.66
N SER A 777 22.62 -11.03 -20.09
CA SER A 777 22.23 -11.29 -21.49
C SER A 777 20.73 -11.39 -21.73
N GLY A 778 19.93 -11.47 -20.65
CA GLY A 778 18.48 -11.71 -20.73
C GLY A 778 18.15 -13.11 -21.24
N LYS A 779 19.14 -14.01 -21.32
CA LYS A 779 18.94 -15.37 -21.82
C LYS A 779 18.16 -16.18 -20.79
N VAL A 780 17.07 -16.79 -21.23
CA VAL A 780 16.38 -17.83 -20.46
C VAL A 780 17.30 -19.06 -20.42
N LEU A 781 17.76 -19.41 -19.22
CA LEU A 781 18.64 -20.54 -18.94
C LEU A 781 17.83 -21.84 -18.76
N LYS A 782 16.66 -21.72 -18.13
CA LYS A 782 15.67 -22.78 -17.88
C LYS A 782 14.27 -22.18 -17.88
N GLU A 783 13.29 -22.97 -18.31
CA GLU A 783 11.87 -22.60 -18.31
C GLU A 783 11.01 -23.84 -18.11
N ARG A 784 9.93 -23.72 -17.33
CA ARG A 784 8.91 -24.76 -17.15
C ARG A 784 7.57 -24.15 -16.71
N GLY A 785 6.48 -24.66 -17.28
CA GLY A 785 5.11 -24.28 -16.92
C GLY A 785 4.59 -24.94 -15.63
N ASN A 786 3.56 -24.34 -15.04
CA ASN A 786 2.84 -24.85 -13.85
C ASN A 786 3.74 -25.19 -12.66
N MET A 787 4.51 -24.20 -12.18
CA MET A 787 5.44 -24.36 -11.05
C MET A 787 5.10 -23.52 -9.81
N ALA A 788 4.64 -22.28 -9.99
CA ALA A 788 4.30 -21.35 -8.92
C ALA A 788 3.26 -20.33 -9.40
N GLY A 789 2.41 -19.83 -8.50
CA GLY A 789 1.56 -18.68 -8.71
C GLY A 789 2.32 -17.34 -8.60
N LEU A 790 1.66 -16.24 -8.93
CA LEU A 790 2.19 -14.89 -8.67
C LEU A 790 2.18 -14.59 -7.16
N ASP A 791 1.18 -15.08 -6.44
CA ASP A 791 0.94 -14.72 -5.05
C ASP A 791 1.70 -15.64 -4.06
N ASP A 792 2.21 -16.79 -4.50
CA ASP A 792 3.03 -17.72 -3.70
C ASP A 792 4.27 -17.00 -3.13
N PRO A 793 4.53 -17.07 -1.80
CA PRO A 793 5.81 -16.65 -1.22
C PRO A 793 6.96 -17.46 -1.80
N MET A 794 8.03 -16.76 -2.20
CA MET A 794 9.15 -17.34 -2.95
C MET A 794 10.48 -16.66 -2.61
N ALA A 795 11.50 -17.49 -2.39
CA ALA A 795 12.87 -17.02 -2.11
C ALA A 795 13.90 -17.87 -2.87
N ALA A 796 15.02 -17.28 -3.29
CA ALA A 796 16.03 -17.97 -4.09
C ALA A 796 17.46 -17.64 -3.63
N ARG A 797 18.24 -18.69 -3.33
CA ARG A 797 19.66 -18.62 -2.92
C ARG A 797 20.48 -19.58 -3.79
N ASP A 798 21.55 -19.05 -4.38
CA ASP A 798 22.58 -19.75 -5.15
C ASP A 798 22.05 -20.66 -6.28
N ASP A 799 21.78 -21.94 -6.03
CA ASP A 799 21.23 -22.89 -7.01
C ASP A 799 19.80 -23.37 -6.69
N ARG A 800 19.12 -22.76 -5.71
CA ARG A 800 17.78 -23.14 -5.23
C ARG A 800 16.74 -22.02 -5.36
N LEU A 801 15.51 -22.46 -5.64
CA LEU A 801 14.27 -21.70 -5.50
C LEU A 801 13.36 -22.44 -4.53
N TYR A 802 12.88 -21.74 -3.51
CA TYR A 802 11.87 -22.21 -2.57
C TYR A 802 10.54 -21.53 -2.88
N VAL A 803 9.46 -22.30 -2.84
CA VAL A 803 8.09 -21.85 -3.12
C VAL A 803 7.17 -22.39 -2.01
N ALA A 804 6.39 -21.51 -1.38
CA ALA A 804 5.30 -21.90 -0.50
C ALA A 804 3.98 -21.89 -1.27
N GLU A 805 3.58 -23.05 -1.80
CA GLU A 805 2.32 -23.23 -2.56
C GLU A 805 1.16 -23.48 -1.58
N ASN A 806 0.03 -22.79 -1.76
CA ASN A 806 -1.15 -22.92 -0.89
C ASN A 806 -2.36 -23.63 -1.54
N ASP A 807 -2.35 -23.86 -2.86
CA ASP A 807 -3.50 -24.33 -3.65
C ASP A 807 -4.12 -25.66 -3.18
N ARG A 808 -3.40 -26.45 -2.38
CA ARG A 808 -3.82 -27.79 -1.90
C ARG A 808 -3.55 -27.99 -0.41
N GLY A 809 -3.52 -26.89 0.34
CA GLY A 809 -2.85 -26.81 1.64
C GLY A 809 -1.42 -26.30 1.47
N LEU A 810 -0.85 -25.76 2.55
CA LEU A 810 0.47 -25.13 2.58
C LEU A 810 1.58 -26.18 2.40
N ARG A 811 2.36 -26.05 1.33
CA ARG A 811 3.51 -26.92 1.02
C ARG A 811 4.73 -26.10 0.66
N LEU A 812 5.84 -26.36 1.35
CA LEU A 812 7.14 -25.76 1.06
C LEU A 812 7.92 -26.66 0.11
N LEU A 813 8.12 -26.18 -1.12
CA LEU A 813 8.75 -26.90 -2.22
C LEU A 813 10.13 -26.32 -2.51
N ALA A 814 11.13 -27.17 -2.69
CA ALA A 814 12.47 -26.79 -3.15
C ALA A 814 12.72 -27.28 -4.58
N TYR A 815 13.16 -26.36 -5.44
CA TYR A 815 13.49 -26.61 -6.84
C TYR A 815 14.95 -26.29 -7.13
N ASP A 816 15.61 -27.22 -7.85
CA ASP A 816 16.94 -27.00 -8.41
C ASP A 816 16.87 -26.06 -9.63
N LEU A 817 17.57 -24.92 -9.58
CA LEU A 817 17.57 -23.91 -10.65
C LEU A 817 18.34 -24.34 -11.92
N GLY A 818 19.18 -25.38 -11.83
CA GLY A 818 19.87 -25.97 -12.97
C GLY A 818 19.00 -26.96 -13.74
N GLY A 819 18.05 -27.61 -13.08
CA GLY A 819 17.14 -28.59 -13.68
C GLY A 819 15.71 -28.10 -13.93
N LEU A 820 15.13 -27.31 -13.01
CA LEU A 820 13.68 -27.14 -12.81
C LEU A 820 12.92 -28.49 -12.80
N GLY A 821 13.52 -29.51 -12.16
CA GLY A 821 13.01 -30.87 -12.07
C GLY A 821 11.82 -31.01 -11.10
N THR A 822 11.47 -32.25 -10.75
CA THR A 822 10.50 -32.51 -9.67
C THR A 822 11.02 -31.89 -8.36
N PRO A 823 10.23 -31.10 -7.63
CA PRO A 823 10.68 -30.52 -6.36
C PRO A 823 10.82 -31.58 -5.28
N SER A 824 11.71 -31.31 -4.32
CA SER A 824 11.60 -31.92 -2.99
C SER A 824 10.55 -31.17 -2.17
N VAL A 825 9.57 -31.90 -1.62
CA VAL A 825 8.70 -31.36 -0.58
C VAL A 825 9.50 -31.31 0.71
N LEU A 826 9.69 -30.12 1.28
CA LEU A 826 10.42 -29.92 2.53
C LEU A 826 9.47 -29.88 3.74
N TYR A 827 8.28 -29.30 3.55
CA TYR A 827 7.24 -29.22 4.56
C TYR A 827 5.86 -29.29 3.90
N GLU A 828 4.89 -29.87 4.60
CA GLU A 828 3.48 -29.94 4.26
C GLU A 828 2.72 -29.73 5.57
N ALA A 829 1.84 -28.73 5.63
CA ALA A 829 1.20 -28.33 6.87
C ALA A 829 0.19 -29.39 7.35
N PRO A 830 0.16 -29.73 8.65
CA PRO A 830 -0.73 -30.77 9.18
C PRO A 830 -2.20 -30.32 9.25
N GLU A 831 -2.46 -29.02 9.16
CA GLU A 831 -3.77 -28.40 9.27
C GLU A 831 -4.03 -27.47 8.07
N GLN A 832 -5.30 -27.37 7.64
CA GLN A 832 -5.69 -26.46 6.56
C GLN A 832 -6.10 -25.09 7.12
N GLY A 833 -5.73 -24.02 6.40
CA GLY A 833 -6.07 -22.64 6.76
C GLY A 833 -4.94 -21.84 7.43
N GLY A 834 -3.77 -22.43 7.66
CA GLY A 834 -2.56 -21.68 8.01
C GLY A 834 -2.18 -20.70 6.90
N ARG A 835 -1.78 -19.48 7.28
CA ARG A 835 -1.30 -18.43 6.37
C ARG A 835 0.22 -18.32 6.47
N VAL A 836 0.87 -18.06 5.33
CA VAL A 836 2.28 -17.67 5.30
C VAL A 836 2.37 -16.14 5.35
N LYS A 837 3.20 -15.62 6.25
CA LYS A 837 3.54 -14.19 6.29
C LYS A 837 4.81 -13.89 5.50
N ASP A 838 5.84 -14.70 5.70
CA ASP A 838 7.18 -14.48 5.14
C ASP A 838 7.89 -15.81 4.78
N LEU A 839 8.87 -15.74 3.88
CA LEU A 839 9.70 -16.85 3.43
C LEU A 839 11.11 -16.35 3.07
N VAL A 840 12.11 -16.73 3.87
CA VAL A 840 13.52 -16.31 3.68
C VAL A 840 14.51 -17.47 3.65
N THR A 841 15.58 -17.32 2.88
CA THR A 841 16.68 -18.31 2.80
C THR A 841 17.66 -18.13 3.97
N CYS A 842 17.26 -18.63 5.14
CA CYS A 842 17.98 -18.52 6.41
C CYS A 842 19.23 -19.42 6.53
N GLY A 843 19.77 -19.97 5.43
CA GLY A 843 21.02 -20.72 5.47
C GLY A 843 21.46 -21.34 4.15
N GLU A 844 22.60 -22.02 4.15
CA GLU A 844 23.00 -22.89 3.03
C GLU A 844 22.02 -24.06 2.90
N ARG A 845 21.31 -24.12 1.77
CA ARG A 845 20.28 -25.14 1.48
C ARG A 845 19.13 -25.20 2.51
N ARG A 846 18.90 -24.09 3.21
CA ARG A 846 17.93 -23.97 4.30
C ARG A 846 17.02 -22.76 4.10
N VAL A 847 15.75 -22.95 4.40
CA VAL A 847 14.69 -21.96 4.22
C VAL A 847 13.83 -21.89 5.49
N CYS A 848 13.49 -20.67 5.89
CA CYS A 848 12.65 -20.39 7.05
C CYS A 848 11.35 -19.74 6.55
N LEU A 849 10.24 -20.34 6.94
CA LEU A 849 8.87 -19.94 6.62
C LEU A 849 8.22 -19.41 7.89
N LEU A 850 7.58 -18.25 7.82
CA LEU A 850 6.77 -17.72 8.91
C LEU A 850 5.31 -18.12 8.71
N GLU A 851 4.85 -19.09 9.50
CA GLU A 851 3.50 -19.65 9.42
C GLU A 851 2.66 -19.17 10.61
N THR A 852 1.52 -18.57 10.33
CA THR A 852 0.46 -18.31 11.31
C THR A 852 -0.65 -19.36 11.11
N PRO A 853 -0.83 -20.31 12.05
CA PRO A 853 -1.91 -21.29 11.99
C PRO A 853 -3.30 -20.64 12.01
N GLY A 854 -4.34 -21.40 11.63
CA GLY A 854 -5.72 -20.91 11.61
C GLY A 854 -6.30 -20.51 12.98
N SER A 855 -5.62 -20.84 14.08
CA SER A 855 -5.97 -20.43 15.44
C SER A 855 -5.62 -18.96 15.77
N GLY A 856 -4.66 -18.36 15.06
CA GLY A 856 -4.36 -16.93 15.15
C GLY A 856 -2.88 -16.57 15.38
N ALA A 857 -2.61 -15.27 15.47
CA ALA A 857 -1.25 -14.72 15.51
C ALA A 857 -0.42 -15.18 16.73
N ASP A 858 -1.06 -15.48 17.86
CA ASP A 858 -0.39 -15.98 19.07
C ASP A 858 0.28 -17.35 18.86
N ASP A 859 -0.21 -18.18 17.94
CA ASP A 859 0.36 -19.50 17.60
C ASP A 859 1.36 -19.45 16.42
N THR A 860 1.76 -18.25 15.98
CA THR A 860 2.71 -18.08 14.87
C THR A 860 4.04 -18.79 15.17
N ARG A 861 4.56 -19.50 14.18
CA ARG A 861 5.77 -20.34 14.27
C ARG A 861 6.72 -20.09 13.11
N VAL A 862 8.01 -20.21 13.39
CA VAL A 862 9.01 -20.41 12.33
C VAL A 862 9.05 -21.89 11.99
N VAL A 863 8.95 -22.19 10.71
CA VAL A 863 9.19 -23.52 10.14
C VAL A 863 10.49 -23.46 9.35
N ALA A 864 11.56 -24.02 9.91
CA ALA A 864 12.88 -24.04 9.28
C ALA A 864 13.13 -25.42 8.68
N ALA A 865 13.35 -25.47 7.37
CA ALA A 865 13.54 -26.72 6.63
C ALA A 865 14.89 -26.75 5.91
N THR A 866 15.69 -27.78 6.19
CA THR A 866 17.02 -28.02 5.60
C THR A 866 16.95 -29.18 4.63
N GLU A 867 17.44 -29.00 3.39
CA GLU A 867 17.50 -30.08 2.40
C GLU A 867 18.36 -31.27 2.87
N GLY A 868 17.71 -32.36 3.27
CA GLY A 868 18.34 -33.61 3.66
C GLY A 868 18.40 -33.88 5.18
N GLU A 869 18.23 -32.86 6.02
CA GLU A 869 18.15 -33.01 7.49
C GLU A 869 16.72 -32.98 8.02
N GLY A 870 15.76 -32.47 7.23
CA GLY A 870 14.35 -32.38 7.59
C GLY A 870 13.96 -31.00 8.10
N THR A 871 12.84 -30.95 8.82
CA THR A 871 12.14 -29.71 9.18
C THR A 871 11.96 -29.60 10.69
N ARG A 872 12.29 -28.42 11.22
CA ARG A 872 12.15 -28.04 12.64
C ARG A 872 11.11 -26.92 12.75
N GLN A 873 10.46 -26.83 13.90
CA GLN A 873 9.47 -25.79 14.19
C GLN A 873 9.66 -25.24 15.60
N TRP A 874 9.48 -23.94 15.77
CA TRP A 874 9.50 -23.28 17.07
C TRP A 874 8.57 -22.06 17.10
N PRO A 875 8.00 -21.71 18.26
CA PRO A 875 7.08 -20.58 18.38
C PRO A 875 7.80 -19.24 18.17
N ALA A 876 7.16 -18.36 17.41
CA ALA A 876 7.49 -16.96 17.22
C ALA A 876 6.18 -16.14 17.29
N PRO A 877 5.55 -16.05 18.48
CA PRO A 877 4.20 -15.54 18.65
C PRO A 877 4.13 -14.07 18.20
N ARG A 878 3.14 -13.75 17.35
CA ARG A 878 2.97 -12.42 16.73
C ARG A 878 4.19 -11.89 15.98
N ALA A 879 5.06 -12.76 15.45
CA ALA A 879 6.01 -12.34 14.44
C ALA A 879 5.29 -12.01 13.13
N GLU A 880 5.75 -10.95 12.47
CA GLU A 880 5.26 -10.47 11.18
C GLU A 880 6.31 -10.66 10.06
N SER A 881 7.61 -10.58 10.39
CA SER A 881 8.74 -10.66 9.45
C SER A 881 9.86 -11.57 9.92
N LEU A 882 10.71 -12.04 8.99
CA LEU A 882 11.94 -12.79 9.25
C LEU A 882 13.16 -12.16 8.54
N VAL A 883 14.20 -11.83 9.29
CA VAL A 883 15.49 -11.41 8.72
C VAL A 883 16.53 -12.53 8.95
N PRO A 884 17.13 -13.10 7.88
CA PRO A 884 18.18 -14.10 8.02
C PRO A 884 19.49 -13.42 8.47
N VAL A 885 20.25 -14.08 9.35
CA VAL A 885 21.52 -13.57 9.91
C VAL A 885 22.53 -14.72 9.88
N GLY A 886 23.09 -15.00 8.69
CA GLY A 886 23.84 -16.23 8.44
C GLY A 886 22.95 -17.46 8.59
N GLU A 887 23.25 -18.31 9.56
CA GLU A 887 22.43 -19.46 9.98
C GLU A 887 21.52 -19.14 11.20
N HIS A 888 21.46 -17.89 11.65
CA HIS A 888 20.46 -17.43 12.61
C HIS A 888 19.27 -16.83 11.87
N VAL A 889 18.12 -16.72 12.54
CA VAL A 889 16.96 -15.97 12.03
C VAL A 889 16.41 -15.05 13.11
N LEU A 890 16.30 -13.77 12.77
CA LEU A 890 15.65 -12.74 13.55
C LEU A 890 14.17 -12.71 13.16
N ALA A 891 13.26 -12.71 14.12
CA ALA A 891 11.83 -12.50 13.89
C ALA A 891 11.41 -11.14 14.47
N GLY A 892 10.78 -10.30 13.64
CA GLY A 892 10.27 -8.98 14.03
C GLY A 892 8.79 -9.02 14.40
N ARG A 893 8.38 -8.17 15.34
CA ARG A 893 7.00 -7.94 15.77
C ARG A 893 6.75 -6.43 15.83
N ASP A 894 5.59 -5.98 15.35
CA ASP A 894 5.30 -4.55 15.17
C ASP A 894 4.35 -3.98 16.26
N SER A 895 4.06 -4.78 17.31
CA SER A 895 3.17 -4.36 18.39
C SER A 895 3.37 -5.17 19.70
N PRO A 896 4.13 -4.66 20.67
CA PRO A 896 5.11 -3.59 20.52
C PRO A 896 6.27 -4.00 19.60
N ASP A 897 6.93 -3.01 18.99
CA ASP A 897 8.20 -3.13 18.26
C ASP A 897 9.21 -3.97 19.06
N ALA A 898 9.46 -5.20 18.63
CA ALA A 898 10.43 -6.06 19.29
C ALA A 898 10.96 -7.16 18.37
N VAL A 899 12.23 -7.51 18.57
CA VAL A 899 12.91 -8.55 17.81
C VAL A 899 13.35 -9.73 18.69
N THR A 900 13.22 -10.95 18.16
CA THR A 900 13.72 -12.18 18.77
C THR A 900 14.69 -12.88 17.82
N LEU A 901 15.92 -13.15 18.27
CA LEU A 901 16.94 -13.89 17.50
C LEU A 901 16.94 -15.36 17.89
N PHE A 902 16.76 -16.23 16.89
CA PHE A 902 16.81 -17.68 17.02
C PHE A 902 18.09 -18.26 16.42
N ALA A 903 18.67 -19.22 17.14
CA ALA A 903 19.76 -20.08 16.72
C ALA A 903 19.35 -21.05 15.59
N PRO A 904 20.31 -21.69 14.90
CA PRO A 904 20.02 -22.61 13.80
C PRO A 904 19.10 -23.79 14.16
N ASP A 905 18.98 -24.14 15.44
CA ASP A 905 18.15 -25.21 15.97
C ASP A 905 16.80 -24.75 16.55
N GLY A 906 16.55 -23.44 16.63
CA GLY A 906 15.38 -22.84 17.26
C GLY A 906 15.56 -22.40 18.72
N ALA A 907 16.75 -22.56 19.31
CA ALA A 907 17.04 -21.97 20.62
C ALA A 907 17.00 -20.44 20.56
N VAL A 908 16.43 -19.78 21.58
CA VAL A 908 16.35 -18.31 21.63
C VAL A 908 17.66 -17.74 22.17
N VAL A 909 18.38 -16.98 21.36
CA VAL A 909 19.60 -16.26 21.74
C VAL A 909 19.24 -14.94 22.42
N MET A 910 18.42 -14.14 21.76
CA MET A 910 17.92 -12.85 22.25
C MET A 910 16.40 -12.88 22.14
N ARG A 911 15.69 -12.56 23.23
CA ARG A 911 14.23 -12.59 23.29
C ARG A 911 13.67 -11.19 23.42
N ASP A 912 12.66 -10.88 22.60
CA ASP A 912 11.78 -9.72 22.70
C ASP A 912 12.54 -8.43 23.10
N ARG A 913 13.63 -8.14 22.38
CA ARG A 913 14.39 -6.90 22.57
C ARG A 913 13.66 -5.79 21.82
N ASP A 914 13.27 -4.75 22.55
CA ASP A 914 12.53 -3.62 22.02
C ASP A 914 13.25 -2.95 20.82
N GLY A 915 12.45 -2.56 19.82
CA GLY A 915 12.90 -1.84 18.63
C GLY A 915 13.24 -2.72 17.42
N VAL A 916 14.01 -2.15 16.49
CA VAL A 916 14.30 -2.69 15.15
C VAL A 916 15.79 -3.03 15.03
N ALA A 917 16.10 -4.26 14.57
CA ALA A 917 17.47 -4.70 14.33
C ALA A 917 17.78 -4.91 12.86
N VAL A 918 18.99 -4.50 12.46
CA VAL A 918 19.51 -4.53 11.08
C VAL A 918 20.77 -5.38 11.02
N ARG A 919 20.97 -6.08 9.91
CA ARG A 919 22.13 -6.96 9.72
C ARG A 919 23.37 -6.15 9.33
N LEU A 920 24.45 -6.35 10.07
CA LEU A 920 25.79 -5.89 9.70
C LEU A 920 26.49 -6.93 8.83
N ASP A 921 26.47 -8.20 9.26
CA ASP A 921 26.91 -9.35 8.48
C ASP A 921 26.27 -10.65 9.02
N ALA A 922 26.69 -11.81 8.53
CA ALA A 922 26.16 -13.11 8.96
C ALA A 922 26.39 -13.46 10.44
N GLY A 923 27.27 -12.73 11.16
CA GLY A 923 27.57 -12.95 12.57
C GLY A 923 27.14 -11.81 13.49
N ASN A 924 26.73 -10.65 12.95
CA ASN A 924 26.59 -9.41 13.72
C ASN A 924 25.35 -8.56 13.34
N LEU A 925 24.73 -7.97 14.37
CA LEU A 925 23.54 -7.14 14.30
C LEU A 925 23.75 -5.79 14.99
N LEU A 926 23.02 -4.79 14.52
CA LEU A 926 22.86 -3.48 15.15
C LEU A 926 21.37 -3.26 15.45
N ILE A 927 21.02 -2.68 16.59
CA ILE A 927 19.66 -2.55 17.10
C ILE A 927 19.38 -1.10 17.47
N PHE A 928 18.36 -0.50 16.86
CA PHE A 928 17.78 0.76 17.28
C PHE A 928 16.64 0.46 18.27
N SER A 929 16.55 1.17 19.39
CA SER A 929 15.59 0.88 20.47
C SER A 929 14.10 1.05 20.13
N GLU A 930 13.81 1.59 18.95
CA GLU A 930 12.49 1.98 18.43
C GLU A 930 12.60 2.02 16.89
N THR A 931 11.47 2.00 16.18
CA THR A 931 11.43 2.17 14.72
C THR A 931 12.13 3.46 14.23
N PRO A 932 12.99 3.40 13.19
CA PRO A 932 13.65 4.57 12.60
C PRO A 932 12.70 5.65 12.07
N SER A 933 13.19 6.89 12.00
CA SER A 933 12.38 8.10 11.79
C SER A 933 13.04 9.11 10.84
N ALA A 934 12.26 9.68 9.92
CA ALA A 934 12.65 10.84 9.11
C ALA A 934 12.80 12.14 9.92
N TYR A 935 12.23 12.20 11.12
CA TYR A 935 12.33 13.34 12.03
C TYR A 935 13.61 13.26 12.87
N GLU A 936 13.94 14.37 13.52
CA GLU A 936 15.16 14.49 14.31
C GLU A 936 14.90 14.13 15.77
N ASP A 937 15.51 13.03 16.22
CA ASP A 937 15.26 12.44 17.53
C ASP A 937 16.53 11.80 18.14
N ASP A 938 16.42 11.41 19.42
CA ASP A 938 17.51 10.78 20.17
C ASP A 938 17.27 9.26 20.24
N ARG A 939 18.08 8.45 19.54
CA ARG A 939 17.92 6.98 19.46
C ARG A 939 18.95 6.24 20.30
N VAL A 940 18.52 5.25 21.07
CA VAL A 940 19.43 4.35 21.78
C VAL A 940 19.85 3.22 20.82
N LEU A 941 21.14 2.89 20.84
CA LEU A 941 21.76 1.94 19.94
C LEU A 941 22.39 0.78 20.73
N ALA A 942 22.20 -0.45 20.28
CA ALA A 942 22.87 -1.64 20.82
C ALA A 942 23.48 -2.49 19.69
N GLY A 943 24.64 -3.09 19.92
CA GLY A 943 25.29 -4.03 19.00
C GLY A 943 25.25 -5.44 19.59
N THR A 944 25.08 -6.49 18.77
CA THR A 944 25.21 -7.87 19.24
C THR A 944 25.78 -8.79 18.16
N ALA A 945 26.72 -9.65 18.57
CA ALA A 945 27.07 -10.83 17.80
C ALA A 945 26.01 -11.93 18.02
N VAL A 946 25.89 -12.88 17.09
CA VAL A 946 24.88 -13.95 17.15
C VAL A 946 25.10 -14.97 18.28
N ASP A 947 26.35 -15.17 18.72
CA ASP A 947 26.69 -15.94 19.94
C ASP A 947 26.99 -15.02 21.15
N GLY A 948 26.75 -13.72 20.99
CA GLY A 948 27.13 -12.68 21.96
C GLY A 948 26.04 -12.33 22.97
N LYS A 949 26.35 -11.32 23.79
CA LYS A 949 25.32 -10.54 24.51
C LYS A 949 25.23 -9.16 23.86
N PRO A 950 24.05 -8.53 23.83
CA PRO A 950 23.94 -7.15 23.42
C PRO A 950 24.80 -6.21 24.27
N VAL A 951 25.51 -5.31 23.59
CA VAL A 951 26.31 -4.23 24.16
C VAL A 951 25.59 -2.92 23.90
N GLU A 952 25.23 -2.21 24.97
CA GLU A 952 24.60 -0.89 24.87
C GLU A 952 25.65 0.15 24.42
N MET A 953 25.41 0.79 23.26
CA MET A 953 26.36 1.67 22.58
C MET A 953 26.10 3.16 22.89
N GLY A 954 25.09 3.44 23.72
CA GLY A 954 24.68 4.79 24.11
C GLY A 954 23.56 5.35 23.23
N GLN A 955 23.44 6.68 23.24
CA GLN A 955 22.34 7.40 22.60
C GLN A 955 22.87 8.31 21.49
N LEU A 956 22.49 8.02 20.25
CA LEU A 956 22.69 8.88 19.08
C LEU A 956 21.71 10.05 19.19
N LYS A 957 22.20 11.22 19.59
CA LYS A 957 21.35 12.40 19.77
C LYS A 957 21.01 13.07 18.46
N GLN A 958 19.80 13.59 18.34
CA GLN A 958 19.31 14.48 17.29
C GLN A 958 19.74 14.03 15.89
N ILE A 959 19.35 12.83 15.50
CA ILE A 959 19.56 12.26 14.16
C ILE A 959 18.23 11.99 13.48
N ARG A 960 18.23 11.96 12.13
CA ARG A 960 17.14 11.39 11.32
C ARG A 960 17.44 9.91 11.09
N SER A 961 16.96 9.06 11.98
CA SER A 961 17.37 7.64 12.02
C SER A 961 17.00 6.82 10.77
N GLU A 962 15.94 7.18 10.05
CA GLU A 962 15.57 6.59 8.76
C GLU A 962 16.62 6.89 7.66
N SER A 963 17.36 7.98 7.78
CA SER A 963 18.41 8.35 6.81
C SER A 963 19.73 7.60 7.01
N CYS A 964 19.84 6.76 8.04
CA CYS A 964 21.10 6.12 8.43
C CYS A 964 21.53 5.00 7.47
N SER A 965 22.84 4.77 7.38
CA SER A 965 23.46 3.63 6.68
C SER A 965 24.72 3.16 7.43
N TRP A 966 25.05 1.88 7.30
CA TRP A 966 26.08 1.22 8.10
C TRP A 966 27.00 0.32 7.26
N ASN A 967 28.24 0.14 7.72
CA ASN A 967 29.06 -1.03 7.41
C ASN A 967 29.33 -1.79 8.73
N THR A 968 30.37 -2.60 8.84
CA THR A 968 30.69 -3.36 10.08
C THR A 968 31.33 -2.54 11.19
N GLU A 969 31.73 -1.29 10.94
CA GLU A 969 32.49 -0.44 11.89
C GLU A 969 31.86 0.95 12.09
N MET A 970 31.22 1.47 11.04
CA MET A 970 30.76 2.85 10.91
C MET A 970 29.26 2.93 10.66
N LEU A 971 28.59 3.83 11.38
CA LEU A 971 27.20 4.26 11.19
C LEU A 971 27.19 5.73 10.75
N VAL A 972 26.42 6.04 9.72
CA VAL A 972 26.38 7.35 9.08
C VAL A 972 24.93 7.81 9.00
N CYS A 973 24.59 8.99 9.53
CA CYS A 973 23.20 9.48 9.62
C CYS A 973 23.10 10.98 9.31
N GLY A 974 21.93 11.44 8.85
CA GLY A 974 21.57 12.86 8.81
C GLY A 974 21.08 13.41 10.17
N ALA A 975 21.00 14.72 10.31
CA ALA A 975 20.47 15.50 11.45
C ALA A 975 19.72 16.75 10.92
N ASP A 976 19.60 17.86 11.66
CA ASP A 976 19.03 19.13 11.14
C ASP A 976 19.71 19.58 9.83
N LYS A 977 20.99 19.97 9.94
CA LYS A 977 21.79 20.65 8.90
C LYS A 977 23.16 20.02 8.69
N GLU A 978 23.32 18.77 9.07
CA GLU A 978 24.58 18.07 9.06
C GLU A 978 24.39 16.56 8.98
N PHE A 979 25.46 15.87 8.62
CA PHE A 979 25.60 14.43 8.72
C PHE A 979 26.59 14.11 9.84
N ARG A 980 26.32 13.03 10.58
CA ARG A 980 27.14 12.55 11.69
C ARG A 980 27.62 11.14 11.39
N LEU A 981 28.92 10.94 11.50
CA LEU A 981 29.61 9.66 11.30
C LEU A 981 30.08 9.15 12.66
N TYR A 982 29.57 8.00 13.06
CA TYR A 982 29.87 7.33 14.31
C TYR A 982 30.68 6.06 14.04
N ARG A 983 31.77 5.83 14.79
CA ARG A 983 32.40 4.51 14.89
C ARG A 983 31.78 3.76 16.04
N PHE A 984 31.47 2.48 15.83
CA PHE A 984 30.74 1.67 16.80
C PHE A 984 31.41 0.31 17.08
N ALA A 985 32.33 -0.12 16.22
CA ALA A 985 33.24 -1.25 16.43
C ALA A 985 34.58 -0.99 15.71
N GLY A 986 35.67 -1.65 16.14
CA GLY A 986 36.97 -1.63 15.46
C GLY A 986 38.18 -1.94 16.35
#